data_AF-A0AAD1ZM00-F1
#
_entry.id   AF-A0AAD1ZM00-F1
#
_cell.length_a   1.000
_cell.length_b   1.000
_cell.length_c   1.000
_cell.angle_alpha   90.00
_cell.angle_beta   90.00
_cell.angle_gamma   90.00
#
_symmetry.space_group_name_H-M   'P 1'
#
loop_
_entity.id
_entity.type
_entity.pdbx_description
1 polymer ?
#
loop_
_entity_poly.entity_id
_entity_poly.type
_entity_poly.pdbx_seq_one_letter_code
_entity_poly.pdbx_strand_id
1 'polypeptide(L)'
;MEKAVILTISFFLLTFYCFVSLVSSVDTLVHGDSLNSSASLVSANKVFTLGFYKPKDTNNTYLGIWYTDSVYPNYPVWLGNREKPIMDNSGILTISSAGELIIITSNRSDPIELYAGGNGTNITATLLNTGNFVVREMNINGSEGRILWESFDYPTDTLIAGMKLGVNHRTGRNWSLTSWFNETNPASGAFTLQWDPGTRRLIVLRRGLAYWTSGDLKNYTDENSRLNVKEFENIVMKPDVFNLNYNFTNVSNGVEDYFSYSLIIDPELTPERRKIISGWRLAYNGDISDHERPMIIALVSHCYGDNIQGCELREQPSCRNHDEIFVSKSGYFADGHGVRVNAESNENASLTESDCRENCWKDCECAGFRYDYRCSYWKGKTNFVQSLDGSEQTQFVLVPHSTKRWKTWKIITLVIAAVIVLLLGCVWFIIRKIEQGRRKKEELRELMTLEGYTETHPVESDGGQGHHLRLFTYSSILKATGSFLSTNKLGEGGFGPVYKGKTVEGQEIAVKVLSRSFNSNQKSIFILLALTIAHNQMEKDVILTISFFLLTFYCFVSLVSSVDTLIHGDCLNSSASLVSANKVFTLGFYKPKDTNNSYLGIWYTDSVYPNYPVWLGNREKPIMDNSGILTICSAGKLIITSNRSDPIEQYAGRNGTNITAMLLNSGNFVVRKMNINGSAGRILWESFDYPIHTLIPGMKLDVNHRTGRNWYLTSSFGENNPLQELLR
;
A
#
# COMPACT_ATOMS: atom_id res chain seq x y z
N MET A 1 33.48 44.16 36.71
CA MET A 1 32.96 44.87 35.52
C MET A 1 32.43 43.90 34.46
N GLU A 2 33.13 42.83 34.10
CA GLU A 2 32.64 41.82 33.13
C GLU A 2 31.23 41.27 33.41
N LYS A 3 30.92 40.90 34.65
CA LYS A 3 29.58 40.36 35.00
C LYS A 3 28.44 41.37 34.79
N ALA A 4 28.71 42.67 34.95
CA ALA A 4 27.72 43.73 34.75
C ALA A 4 27.51 44.04 33.26
N VAL A 5 28.56 43.92 32.44
CA VAL A 5 28.50 44.06 30.98
C VAL A 5 27.72 42.89 30.36
N ILE A 6 27.94 41.67 30.84
CA ILE A 6 27.18 40.50 30.37
C ILE A 6 25.70 40.60 30.75
N LEU A 7 25.38 41.04 31.97
CA LEU A 7 23.98 41.20 32.38
C LEU A 7 23.25 42.27 31.57
N THR A 8 23.92 43.38 31.24
CA THR A 8 23.35 44.47 30.45
C THR A 8 23.17 44.07 28.99
N ILE A 9 24.11 43.34 28.39
CA ILE A 9 23.97 42.78 27.03
C ILE A 9 22.83 41.75 26.99
N SER A 10 22.75 40.84 27.96
CA SER A 10 21.67 39.86 28.03
C SER A 10 20.31 40.52 28.23
N PHE A 11 20.21 41.58 29.03
CA PHE A 11 18.98 42.35 29.19
C PHE A 11 18.61 43.09 27.91
N PHE A 12 19.58 43.68 27.20
CA PHE A 12 19.36 44.36 25.92
C PHE A 12 18.95 43.37 24.81
N LEU A 13 19.51 42.16 24.81
CA LEU A 13 19.12 41.09 23.88
C LEU A 13 17.72 40.57 24.23
N LEU A 14 17.36 40.43 25.51
CA LEU A 14 16.01 40.04 25.93
C LEU A 14 14.96 41.09 25.57
N THR A 15 15.27 42.38 25.78
CA THR A 15 14.37 43.47 25.39
C THR A 15 14.28 43.57 23.88
N PHE A 16 15.38 43.41 23.13
CA PHE A 16 15.36 43.37 21.66
C PHE A 16 14.55 42.15 21.15
N TYR A 17 14.65 40.98 21.79
CA TYR A 17 13.83 39.80 21.46
C TYR A 17 12.34 40.03 21.75
N CYS A 18 12.00 40.75 22.82
CA CYS A 18 10.64 41.18 23.13
C CYS A 18 10.11 42.26 22.17
N PHE A 19 10.96 43.16 21.67
CA PHE A 19 10.58 44.21 20.71
C PHE A 19 10.46 43.70 19.27
N VAL A 20 11.16 42.62 18.90
CA VAL A 20 11.07 42.00 17.56
C VAL A 20 9.80 41.15 17.38
N SER A 21 9.01 40.92 18.45
CA SER A 21 7.92 39.92 18.43
C SER A 21 6.48 40.47 18.51
N LEU A 22 6.24 41.76 18.24
CA LEU A 22 4.87 42.30 18.08
C LEU A 22 4.76 43.22 16.86
N VAL A 23 4.91 42.66 15.66
CA VAL A 23 4.16 43.20 14.52
C VAL A 23 2.79 42.53 14.60
N SER A 24 1.74 43.27 14.94
CA SER A 24 0.39 42.74 14.78
C SER A 24 0.19 42.45 13.30
N SER A 25 -0.27 41.25 12.96
CA SER A 25 -0.70 40.95 11.60
C SER A 25 -1.75 41.97 11.19
N VAL A 26 -1.50 42.65 10.07
CA VAL A 26 -2.49 43.55 9.46
C VAL A 26 -3.45 42.66 8.67
N ASP A 27 -4.74 42.70 9.00
CA ASP A 27 -5.80 41.94 8.32
C ASP A 27 -6.66 42.83 7.41
N THR A 28 -6.47 44.14 7.49
CA THR A 28 -7.32 45.16 6.86
C THR A 28 -6.50 46.13 6.03
N LEU A 29 -6.96 46.39 4.81
CA LEU A 29 -6.47 47.42 3.89
C LEU A 29 -7.44 48.61 3.92
N VAL A 30 -6.94 49.80 4.25
CA VAL A 30 -7.73 51.04 4.20
C VAL A 30 -7.31 51.94 3.04
N HIS A 31 -8.09 52.98 2.76
CA HIS A 31 -7.76 53.93 1.71
C HIS A 31 -6.38 54.59 1.94
N GLY A 32 -5.53 54.57 0.92
CA GLY A 32 -4.14 55.05 0.99
C GLY A 32 -3.11 53.96 1.29
N ASP A 33 -3.55 52.79 1.76
CA ASP A 33 -2.68 51.62 1.89
C ASP A 33 -2.43 50.95 0.54
N SER A 34 -1.31 50.24 0.46
CA SER A 34 -0.97 49.44 -0.70
C SER A 34 -0.30 48.14 -0.26
N LEU A 35 -0.77 47.02 -0.82
CA LEU A 35 -0.15 45.72 -0.62
C LEU A 35 0.65 45.38 -1.87
N ASN A 36 1.95 45.14 -1.74
CA ASN A 36 2.84 44.73 -2.84
C ASN A 36 3.28 43.27 -2.66
N SER A 37 4.15 42.77 -3.54
CA SER A 37 4.60 41.36 -3.50
C SER A 37 5.38 40.94 -2.25
N SER A 38 5.86 41.89 -1.44
CA SER A 38 6.63 41.61 -0.21
C SER A 38 5.78 41.67 1.07
N ALA A 39 4.52 42.08 0.95
CA ALA A 39 3.60 42.23 2.06
C ALA A 39 2.40 41.29 1.90
N SER A 40 1.76 40.97 3.01
CA SER A 40 0.55 40.13 3.04
C SER A 40 -0.41 40.63 4.11
N LEU A 41 -1.71 40.43 3.90
CA LEU A 41 -2.70 40.51 4.98
C LEU A 41 -2.83 39.14 5.62
N VAL A 42 -2.89 39.08 6.95
CA VAL A 42 -3.05 37.82 7.68
C VAL A 42 -4.26 37.96 8.58
N SER A 43 -5.19 37.00 8.52
CA SER A 43 -6.43 37.04 9.30
C SER A 43 -6.13 37.16 10.80
N ALA A 44 -7.04 37.73 11.59
CA ALA A 44 -6.82 37.98 13.01
C ALA A 44 -6.46 36.72 13.82
N ASN A 45 -7.00 35.55 13.44
CA ASN A 45 -6.67 34.24 14.02
C ASN A 45 -5.43 33.56 13.40
N LYS A 46 -4.76 34.22 12.45
CA LYS A 46 -3.57 33.77 11.72
C LYS A 46 -3.74 32.52 10.85
N VAL A 47 -4.97 32.13 10.55
CA VAL A 47 -5.25 30.91 9.76
C VAL A 47 -5.09 31.15 8.26
N PHE A 48 -5.48 32.33 7.78
CA PHE A 48 -5.46 32.67 6.37
C PHE A 48 -4.52 33.83 6.10
N THR A 49 -3.85 33.78 4.95
CA THR A 49 -3.00 34.84 4.43
C THR A 49 -3.49 35.21 3.03
N LEU A 50 -3.61 36.52 2.77
CA LEU A 50 -3.85 37.11 1.46
C LEU A 50 -2.57 37.81 0.99
N GLY A 51 -2.14 37.56 -0.23
CA GLY A 51 -1.00 38.25 -0.83
C GLY A 51 -0.77 37.88 -2.29
N PHE A 52 0.35 38.34 -2.84
CA PHE A 52 0.74 37.93 -4.19
C PHE A 52 1.45 36.58 -4.17
N TYR A 53 0.94 35.67 -4.97
CA TYR A 53 1.36 34.29 -5.13
C TYR A 53 1.84 34.06 -6.56
N LYS A 54 2.89 33.25 -6.71
CA LYS A 54 3.50 32.89 -7.98
C LYS A 54 3.57 31.38 -8.11
N PRO A 55 2.82 30.75 -9.03
CA PRO A 55 2.93 29.32 -9.29
C PRO A 55 4.34 28.93 -9.69
N LYS A 56 4.76 27.74 -9.25
CA LYS A 56 6.07 27.17 -9.53
C LYS A 56 6.32 27.13 -11.04
N ASP A 57 7.55 27.45 -11.44
CA ASP A 57 8.02 27.39 -12.83
C ASP A 57 7.27 28.31 -13.83
N THR A 58 6.52 29.30 -13.33
CA THR A 58 5.87 30.34 -14.14
C THR A 58 6.40 31.72 -13.76
N ASN A 59 6.24 32.73 -14.63
CA ASN A 59 6.47 34.14 -14.28
C ASN A 59 5.19 34.90 -13.92
N ASN A 60 4.06 34.21 -13.90
CA ASN A 60 2.76 34.82 -13.67
C ASN A 60 2.51 34.98 -12.17
N THR A 61 2.07 36.17 -11.77
CA THR A 61 1.74 36.51 -10.39
C THR A 61 0.25 36.75 -10.26
N TYR A 62 -0.30 36.28 -9.15
CA TYR A 62 -1.71 36.35 -8.83
C TYR A 62 -1.92 36.84 -7.40
N LEU A 63 -2.96 37.62 -7.14
CA LEU A 63 -3.46 37.83 -5.79
C LEU A 63 -4.19 36.56 -5.35
N GLY A 64 -3.83 36.00 -4.20
CA GLY A 64 -4.42 34.76 -3.70
C GLY A 64 -4.59 34.74 -2.19
N ILE A 65 -5.46 33.83 -1.72
CA ILE A 65 -5.64 33.50 -0.31
C ILE A 65 -5.19 32.06 -0.10
N TRP A 66 -4.42 31.79 0.95
CA TRP A 66 -3.97 30.44 1.33
C TRP A 66 -3.96 30.27 2.85
N TYR A 67 -3.83 29.02 3.31
CA TYR A 67 -3.61 28.74 4.72
C TYR A 67 -2.19 29.15 5.12
N THR A 68 -2.05 29.97 6.17
CA THR A 68 -0.76 30.53 6.60
C THR A 68 0.30 29.44 6.87
N ASP A 69 -0.10 28.36 7.57
CA ASP A 69 0.77 27.25 7.94
C ASP A 69 0.54 26.00 7.04
N SER A 70 0.22 26.23 5.76
CA SER A 70 -0.05 25.16 4.78
C SER A 70 1.12 24.19 4.61
N VAL A 71 0.80 22.89 4.49
CA VAL A 71 1.78 21.86 4.09
C VAL A 71 2.02 21.88 2.58
N TYR A 72 1.07 22.44 1.81
CA TYR A 72 1.08 22.51 0.35
C TYR A 72 0.96 23.96 -0.13
N PRO A 73 2.00 24.80 0.08
CA PRO A 73 1.94 26.25 -0.19
C PRO A 73 1.75 26.59 -1.68
N ASN A 74 1.83 25.60 -2.55
CA ASN A 74 1.69 25.76 -4.00
C ASN A 74 0.24 25.89 -4.47
N TYR A 75 -0.76 25.76 -3.61
CA TYR A 75 -2.17 25.83 -4.03
C TYR A 75 -2.94 26.80 -3.15
N PRO A 76 -3.22 28.03 -3.60
CA PRO A 76 -4.11 28.93 -2.87
C PRO A 76 -5.56 28.43 -2.91
N VAL A 77 -6.34 28.73 -1.88
CA VAL A 77 -7.77 28.40 -1.79
C VAL A 77 -8.65 29.37 -2.60
N TRP A 78 -8.11 30.54 -2.97
CA TRP A 78 -8.77 31.54 -3.80
C TRP A 78 -7.75 32.37 -4.60
N LEU A 79 -8.14 32.81 -5.80
CA LEU A 79 -7.34 33.68 -6.67
C LEU A 79 -8.19 34.82 -7.26
N GLY A 80 -7.74 36.06 -7.10
CA GLY A 80 -8.49 37.25 -7.51
C GLY A 80 -8.37 37.60 -9.00
N ASN A 81 -7.21 37.35 -9.60
CA ASN A 81 -6.92 37.69 -11.00
C ASN A 81 -6.57 36.45 -11.85
N ARG A 82 -7.26 35.32 -11.59
CA ARG A 82 -7.00 34.03 -12.26
C ARG A 82 -6.96 34.10 -13.79
N GLU A 83 -7.81 34.93 -14.41
CA GLU A 83 -7.91 35.09 -15.88
C GLU A 83 -7.03 36.25 -16.41
N LYS A 84 -6.47 37.08 -15.53
CA LYS A 84 -5.63 38.23 -15.88
C LYS A 84 -4.30 38.16 -15.10
N PRO A 85 -3.40 37.23 -15.45
CA PRO A 85 -2.12 37.09 -14.77
C PRO A 85 -1.24 38.33 -14.93
N ILE A 86 -0.46 38.66 -13.91
CA ILE A 86 0.55 39.72 -13.97
C ILE A 86 1.87 39.06 -14.36
N MET A 87 2.51 39.49 -15.45
CA MET A 87 3.70 38.79 -16.00
C MET A 87 4.99 38.97 -15.18
N ASP A 88 4.92 39.70 -14.06
CA ASP A 88 6.03 39.98 -13.15
C ASP A 88 5.53 40.12 -11.70
N ASN A 89 6.40 40.54 -10.78
CA ASN A 89 6.06 40.80 -9.39
C ASN A 89 5.64 42.26 -9.11
N SER A 90 5.21 43.00 -10.14
CA SER A 90 4.89 44.44 -10.00
C SER A 90 3.48 44.75 -9.54
N GLY A 91 2.68 43.72 -9.24
CA GLY A 91 1.32 43.87 -8.75
C GLY A 91 1.27 44.60 -7.41
N ILE A 92 0.37 45.59 -7.31
CA ILE A 92 0.07 46.30 -6.08
C ILE A 92 -1.45 46.37 -5.91
N LEU A 93 -1.97 45.78 -4.85
CA LEU A 93 -3.38 45.86 -4.47
C LEU A 93 -3.61 47.13 -3.64
N THR A 94 -4.60 47.95 -4.02
CA THR A 94 -4.93 49.19 -3.32
C THR A 94 -6.41 49.54 -3.49
N ILE A 95 -6.89 50.47 -2.66
CA ILE A 95 -8.21 51.08 -2.78
C ILE A 95 -8.06 52.42 -3.50
N SER A 96 -8.73 52.59 -4.64
CA SER A 96 -8.67 53.84 -5.43
C SER A 96 -9.39 54.98 -4.71
N SER A 97 -9.10 56.22 -5.12
CA SER A 97 -9.83 57.40 -4.63
C SER A 97 -11.31 57.43 -4.99
N ALA A 98 -11.74 56.61 -5.95
CA ALA A 98 -13.15 56.41 -6.28
C ALA A 98 -13.85 55.36 -5.39
N GLY A 99 -13.10 54.66 -4.53
CA GLY A 99 -13.62 53.58 -3.68
C GLY A 99 -13.67 52.23 -4.40
N GLU A 100 -12.77 52.00 -5.36
CA GLU A 100 -12.65 50.72 -6.08
C GLU A 100 -11.52 49.89 -5.47
N LEU A 101 -11.65 48.56 -5.47
CA LEU A 101 -10.56 47.66 -5.10
C LEU A 101 -9.87 47.17 -6.38
N ILE A 102 -8.63 47.61 -6.59
CA ILE A 102 -7.91 47.41 -7.85
C ILE A 102 -6.48 46.89 -7.62
N ILE A 103 -5.96 46.19 -8.62
CA ILE A 103 -4.54 45.85 -8.70
C ILE A 103 -3.90 46.68 -9.81
N ILE A 104 -2.93 47.51 -9.44
CA ILE A 104 -2.11 48.29 -10.38
C ILE A 104 -0.82 47.53 -10.67
N THR A 105 -0.26 47.78 -11.86
CA THR A 105 0.95 47.12 -12.37
C THR A 105 1.94 48.16 -12.88
N SER A 106 3.23 47.84 -12.89
CA SER A 106 4.28 48.80 -13.27
C SER A 106 4.27 49.18 -14.76
N ASN A 107 3.69 48.33 -15.60
CA ASN A 107 3.72 48.47 -17.06
C ASN A 107 2.66 49.43 -17.63
N ARG A 108 1.93 50.17 -16.78
CA ARG A 108 0.83 51.09 -17.16
C ARG A 108 -0.31 50.42 -17.94
N SER A 109 -0.52 49.11 -17.75
CA SER A 109 -1.75 48.46 -18.22
C SER A 109 -2.96 48.91 -17.39
N ASP A 110 -4.16 48.74 -17.95
CA ASP A 110 -5.40 49.04 -17.24
C ASP A 110 -5.45 48.26 -15.91
N PRO A 111 -5.82 48.91 -14.78
CA PRO A 111 -5.89 48.24 -13.49
C PRO A 111 -6.79 47.01 -13.54
N ILE A 112 -6.39 45.94 -12.83
CA ILE A 112 -7.25 44.77 -12.66
C ILE A 112 -8.25 45.08 -11.55
N GLU A 113 -9.50 45.26 -11.92
CA GLU A 113 -10.60 45.53 -11.00
C GLU A 113 -11.07 44.24 -10.31
N LEU A 114 -11.08 44.25 -8.98
CA LEU A 114 -11.75 43.23 -8.15
C LEU A 114 -13.15 43.68 -7.72
N TYR A 115 -13.31 44.97 -7.46
CA TYR A 115 -14.57 45.61 -7.12
C TYR A 115 -14.65 47.01 -7.73
N ALA A 116 -15.71 47.26 -8.52
CA ALA A 116 -15.94 48.47 -9.30
C ALA A 116 -16.34 49.73 -8.49
N GLY A 117 -16.41 49.66 -7.16
CA GLY A 117 -16.75 50.81 -6.33
C GLY A 117 -18.20 51.29 -6.45
N GLY A 118 -18.55 52.28 -5.62
CA GLY A 118 -19.83 52.99 -5.67
C GLY A 118 -19.66 54.43 -5.19
N ASN A 119 -19.60 55.38 -6.13
CA ASN A 119 -19.58 56.84 -5.92
C ASN A 119 -18.95 57.35 -4.59
N GLY A 120 -17.65 57.16 -4.39
CA GLY A 120 -16.88 57.89 -3.36
C GLY A 120 -17.18 57.52 -1.90
N THR A 121 -17.76 56.35 -1.63
CA THR A 121 -17.93 55.83 -0.27
C THR A 121 -16.58 55.44 0.34
N ASN A 122 -16.36 55.81 1.61
CA ASN A 122 -15.20 55.32 2.37
C ASN A 122 -15.36 53.81 2.60
N ILE A 123 -14.43 53.02 2.08
CA ILE A 123 -14.46 51.55 2.15
C ILE A 123 -13.19 51.00 2.80
N THR A 124 -13.31 49.81 3.37
CA THR A 124 -12.19 49.02 3.86
C THR A 124 -12.28 47.61 3.28
N ALA A 125 -11.12 46.97 3.09
CA ALA A 125 -11.04 45.58 2.64
C ALA A 125 -10.37 44.71 3.72
N THR A 126 -11.07 43.73 4.27
CA THR A 126 -10.61 42.94 5.43
C THR A 126 -10.62 41.45 5.13
N LEU A 127 -9.54 40.75 5.49
CA LEU A 127 -9.46 39.30 5.47
C LEU A 127 -9.99 38.71 6.78
N LEU A 128 -11.17 38.09 6.71
CA LEU A 128 -11.84 37.52 7.88
C LEU A 128 -11.19 36.20 8.32
N ASN A 129 -11.44 35.81 9.58
CA ASN A 129 -11.01 34.54 10.18
C ASN A 129 -11.52 33.28 9.45
N THR A 130 -12.57 33.44 8.64
CA THR A 130 -13.13 32.38 7.78
C THR A 130 -12.37 32.20 6.47
N GLY A 131 -11.46 33.12 6.12
CA GLY A 131 -10.81 33.19 4.82
C GLY A 131 -11.58 34.02 3.79
N ASN A 132 -12.75 34.56 4.15
CA ASN A 132 -13.51 35.46 3.27
C ASN A 132 -12.85 36.85 3.26
N PHE A 133 -12.51 37.36 2.09
CA PHE A 133 -11.97 38.70 1.91
C PHE A 133 -13.11 39.62 1.49
N VAL A 134 -13.42 40.61 2.33
CA VAL A 134 -14.65 41.41 2.20
C VAL A 134 -14.32 42.89 2.02
N VAL A 135 -15.06 43.55 1.13
CA VAL A 135 -15.09 45.01 1.02
C VAL A 135 -16.34 45.51 1.73
N ARG A 136 -16.18 46.46 2.65
CA ARG A 136 -17.26 47.01 3.48
C ARG A 136 -17.26 48.53 3.45
N GLU A 137 -18.45 49.12 3.56
CA GLU A 137 -18.59 50.55 3.83
C GLU A 137 -18.12 50.88 5.25
N MET A 138 -17.51 52.04 5.43
CA MET A 138 -17.22 52.59 6.73
C MET A 138 -18.27 53.65 7.09
N ASN A 139 -18.98 53.43 8.20
CA ASN A 139 -19.97 54.40 8.65
C ASN A 139 -19.28 55.68 9.16
N ILE A 140 -20.02 56.79 9.22
CA ILE A 140 -19.52 58.10 9.66
C ILE A 140 -18.96 58.06 11.10
N ASN A 141 -19.49 57.17 11.94
CA ASN A 141 -19.03 56.94 13.31
C ASN A 141 -17.78 56.03 13.41
N GLY A 142 -17.21 55.60 12.28
CA GLY A 142 -16.07 54.69 12.21
C GLY A 142 -16.41 53.21 12.41
N SER A 143 -17.68 52.84 12.57
CA SER A 143 -18.08 51.44 12.69
C SER A 143 -18.19 50.75 11.33
N GLU A 144 -18.06 49.42 11.33
CA GLU A 144 -18.27 48.62 10.13
C GLU A 144 -19.71 48.77 9.60
N GLY A 145 -19.81 49.07 8.31
CA GLY A 145 -21.07 49.18 7.58
C GLY A 145 -21.41 47.89 6.82
N ARG A 146 -22.15 48.05 5.72
CA ARG A 146 -22.64 46.95 4.89
C ARG A 146 -21.49 46.31 4.08
N ILE A 147 -21.56 44.98 3.87
CA ILE A 147 -20.70 44.28 2.89
C ILE A 147 -21.14 44.65 1.47
N LEU A 148 -20.17 45.10 0.67
CA LEU A 148 -20.36 45.47 -0.74
C LEU A 148 -19.90 44.38 -1.69
N TRP A 149 -18.86 43.65 -1.32
CA TRP A 149 -18.24 42.60 -2.11
C TRP A 149 -17.57 41.59 -1.19
N GLU A 150 -17.55 40.32 -1.59
CA GLU A 150 -16.89 39.25 -0.85
C GLU A 150 -16.25 38.22 -1.80
N SER A 151 -15.08 37.69 -1.44
CA SER A 151 -14.38 36.71 -2.26
C SER A 151 -15.13 35.38 -2.35
N PHE A 152 -15.92 35.03 -1.34
CA PHE A 152 -16.74 33.80 -1.32
C PHE A 152 -17.84 33.79 -2.39
N ASP A 153 -18.22 34.96 -2.91
CA ASP A 153 -19.13 35.07 -4.06
C ASP A 153 -18.44 34.76 -5.40
N TYR A 154 -17.11 34.64 -5.42
CA TYR A 154 -16.28 34.37 -6.60
C TYR A 154 -15.30 33.22 -6.34
N PRO A 155 -15.81 31.99 -6.09
CA PRO A 155 -14.96 30.82 -5.87
C PRO A 155 -14.03 30.51 -7.05
N THR A 156 -12.88 29.89 -6.76
CA THR A 156 -11.96 29.36 -7.79
C THR A 156 -12.10 27.85 -7.94
N ASP A 157 -11.14 27.06 -7.46
CA ASP A 157 -11.12 25.60 -7.54
C ASP A 157 -11.31 24.93 -6.17
N THR A 158 -11.38 25.69 -5.08
CA THR A 158 -11.49 25.16 -3.72
C THR A 158 -12.74 25.65 -3.01
N LEU A 159 -13.46 24.75 -2.34
CA LEU A 159 -14.55 25.05 -1.42
C LEU A 159 -14.06 24.87 0.02
N ILE A 160 -13.99 25.95 0.78
CA ILE A 160 -13.70 25.92 2.22
C ILE A 160 -14.96 26.13 3.06
N ALA A 161 -14.90 25.82 4.36
CA ALA A 161 -16.03 25.99 5.27
C ALA A 161 -16.54 27.45 5.28
N GLY A 162 -17.86 27.62 5.14
CA GLY A 162 -18.51 28.92 5.03
C GLY A 162 -18.80 29.39 3.59
N MET A 163 -18.18 28.77 2.59
CA MET A 163 -18.53 28.99 1.18
C MET A 163 -19.79 28.20 0.79
N LYS A 164 -20.41 28.62 -0.31
CA LYS A 164 -21.63 28.04 -0.86
C LYS A 164 -21.38 27.52 -2.28
N LEU A 165 -22.02 26.41 -2.65
CA LEU A 165 -22.22 25.98 -4.04
C LEU A 165 -23.71 25.98 -4.34
N GLY A 166 -24.16 26.62 -5.41
CA GLY A 166 -25.59 26.72 -5.72
C GLY A 166 -25.95 28.03 -6.40
N VAL A 167 -27.14 28.55 -6.13
CA VAL A 167 -27.68 29.74 -6.78
C VAL A 167 -28.28 30.72 -5.77
N ASN A 168 -28.03 32.00 -6.00
CA ASN A 168 -28.75 33.10 -5.39
C ASN A 168 -29.78 33.64 -6.38
N HIS A 169 -31.06 33.38 -6.13
CA HIS A 169 -32.16 33.78 -7.01
C HIS A 169 -32.40 35.29 -7.01
N ARG A 170 -31.95 36.01 -5.98
CA ARG A 170 -32.08 37.48 -5.91
C ARG A 170 -31.07 38.20 -6.80
N THR A 171 -29.83 37.72 -6.84
CA THR A 171 -28.75 38.33 -7.64
C THR A 171 -28.53 37.64 -8.97
N GLY A 172 -29.09 36.44 -9.18
CA GLY A 172 -28.83 35.59 -10.34
C GLY A 172 -27.44 34.94 -10.31
N ARG A 173 -26.72 35.01 -9.19
CA ARG A 173 -25.35 34.49 -9.07
C ARG A 173 -25.35 32.99 -8.86
N ASN A 174 -24.54 32.29 -9.64
CA ASN A 174 -24.24 30.88 -9.44
C ASN A 174 -22.88 30.72 -8.77
N TRP A 175 -22.83 29.97 -7.68
CA TRP A 175 -21.59 29.57 -7.02
C TRP A 175 -21.21 28.16 -7.44
N SER A 176 -20.08 28.04 -8.13
CA SER A 176 -19.51 26.78 -8.62
C SER A 176 -17.99 26.84 -8.58
N LEU A 177 -17.32 25.71 -8.35
CA LEU A 177 -15.87 25.65 -8.50
C LEU A 177 -15.52 25.37 -9.95
N THR A 178 -14.43 25.94 -10.45
CA THR A 178 -13.84 25.62 -11.75
C THR A 178 -12.38 25.26 -11.58
N SER A 179 -12.00 24.07 -12.06
CA SER A 179 -10.64 23.54 -11.95
C SER A 179 -9.61 24.47 -12.58
N TRP A 180 -8.35 24.29 -12.22
CA TRP A 180 -7.24 24.87 -12.97
C TRP A 180 -7.13 24.22 -14.35
N PHE A 181 -6.48 24.92 -15.28
CA PHE A 181 -6.26 24.46 -16.65
C PHE A 181 -5.32 23.26 -16.71
N ASN A 182 -4.28 23.29 -15.90
CA ASN A 182 -3.35 22.19 -15.65
C ASN A 182 -2.72 22.37 -14.25
N GLU A 183 -1.66 21.62 -13.93
CA GLU A 183 -1.01 21.66 -12.62
C GLU A 183 -0.39 23.03 -12.25
N THR A 184 0.04 23.82 -13.23
CA THR A 184 0.80 25.08 -13.02
C THR A 184 0.08 26.35 -13.49
N ASN A 185 -0.98 26.20 -14.31
CA ASN A 185 -1.76 27.31 -14.86
C ASN A 185 -3.14 27.41 -14.18
N PRO A 186 -3.36 28.42 -13.33
CA PRO A 186 -4.63 28.62 -12.62
C PRO A 186 -5.82 29.12 -13.45
N ALA A 187 -5.59 29.43 -14.74
CA ALA A 187 -6.67 29.77 -15.66
C ALA A 187 -7.77 28.69 -15.66
N SER A 188 -8.99 29.04 -16.06
CA SER A 188 -10.13 28.12 -16.05
C SER A 188 -9.89 26.85 -16.88
N GLY A 189 -10.03 25.70 -16.22
CA GLY A 189 -9.87 24.37 -16.82
C GLY A 189 -11.14 23.76 -17.36
N ALA A 190 -11.11 22.45 -17.58
CA ALA A 190 -12.20 21.72 -18.24
C ALA A 190 -13.34 21.32 -17.29
N PHE A 191 -13.11 21.30 -15.98
CA PHE A 191 -14.05 20.77 -15.00
C PHE A 191 -14.67 21.85 -14.12
N THR A 192 -15.96 21.68 -13.82
CA THR A 192 -16.72 22.54 -12.92
C THR A 192 -17.47 21.68 -11.91
N LEU A 193 -17.39 22.00 -10.62
CA LEU A 193 -18.19 21.37 -9.57
C LEU A 193 -19.33 22.32 -9.18
N GLN A 194 -20.56 21.83 -9.27
CA GLN A 194 -21.76 22.60 -8.95
C GLN A 194 -22.72 21.79 -8.08
N TRP A 195 -23.57 22.52 -7.36
CA TRP A 195 -24.73 21.95 -6.69
C TRP A 195 -25.93 22.02 -7.63
N ASP A 196 -26.62 20.91 -7.84
CA ASP A 196 -27.92 20.90 -8.52
C ASP A 196 -29.06 20.95 -7.49
N PRO A 197 -29.81 22.06 -7.39
CA PRO A 197 -30.93 22.18 -6.47
C PRO A 197 -32.07 21.19 -6.74
N GLY A 198 -32.25 20.79 -8.01
CA GLY A 198 -33.34 19.92 -8.43
C GLY A 198 -33.16 18.49 -7.93
N THR A 199 -31.99 17.91 -8.19
CA THR A 199 -31.65 16.55 -7.72
C THR A 199 -31.05 16.52 -6.31
N ARG A 200 -30.61 17.67 -5.78
CA ARG A 200 -29.87 17.80 -4.51
C ARG A 200 -28.58 16.98 -4.49
N ARG A 201 -27.84 17.05 -5.59
CA ARG A 201 -26.57 16.34 -5.78
C ARG A 201 -25.46 17.32 -6.16
N LEU A 202 -24.24 16.98 -5.79
CA LEU A 202 -23.07 17.61 -6.39
C LEU A 202 -22.82 16.96 -7.75
N ILE A 203 -22.55 17.79 -8.75
CA ILE A 203 -22.29 17.35 -10.12
C ILE A 203 -20.97 17.94 -10.57
N VAL A 204 -20.07 17.09 -11.04
CA VAL A 204 -18.90 17.52 -11.79
C VAL A 204 -19.24 17.51 -13.26
N LEU A 205 -19.20 18.69 -13.87
CA LEU A 205 -19.32 18.90 -15.30
C LEU A 205 -17.93 18.90 -15.93
N ARG A 206 -17.79 18.31 -17.11
CA ARG A 206 -16.65 18.48 -18.01
C ARG A 206 -17.13 19.21 -19.25
N ARG A 207 -16.58 20.41 -19.53
CA ARG A 207 -16.98 21.26 -20.66
C ARG A 207 -18.51 21.44 -20.74
N GLY A 208 -19.16 21.62 -19.58
CA GLY A 208 -20.61 21.79 -19.46
C GLY A 208 -21.45 20.50 -19.47
N LEU A 209 -20.84 19.34 -19.69
CA LEU A 209 -21.55 18.04 -19.71
C LEU A 209 -21.33 17.28 -18.41
N ALA A 210 -22.39 16.74 -17.81
CA ALA A 210 -22.30 15.93 -16.60
C ALA A 210 -21.33 14.76 -16.78
N TYR A 211 -20.34 14.67 -15.88
CA TYR A 211 -19.24 13.71 -15.92
C TYR A 211 -19.31 12.77 -14.72
N TRP A 212 -19.65 13.32 -13.55
CA TRP A 212 -19.80 12.56 -12.31
C TRP A 212 -20.85 13.22 -11.39
N THR A 213 -21.52 12.41 -10.56
CA THR A 213 -22.45 12.85 -9.53
C THR A 213 -22.12 12.23 -8.17
N SER A 214 -22.30 13.00 -7.10
CA SER A 214 -22.18 12.50 -5.73
C SER A 214 -23.21 11.43 -5.37
N GLY A 215 -24.28 11.30 -6.15
CA GLY A 215 -25.44 10.50 -5.77
C GLY A 215 -26.19 11.13 -4.60
N ASP A 216 -27.11 10.37 -4.03
CA ASP A 216 -28.00 10.86 -2.98
C ASP A 216 -27.29 11.05 -1.64
N LEU A 217 -27.75 12.05 -0.88
CA LEU A 217 -27.27 12.29 0.48
C LEU A 217 -28.06 11.43 1.47
N LYS A 218 -27.40 10.42 2.06
CA LYS A 218 -27.98 9.44 2.98
C LYS A 218 -27.50 9.63 4.40
N ASN A 219 -28.30 9.19 5.37
CA ASN A 219 -27.84 9.13 6.76
C ASN A 219 -26.82 7.99 6.90
N TYR A 220 -25.74 8.29 7.59
CA TYR A 220 -24.66 7.37 7.93
C TYR A 220 -24.51 7.32 9.44
N THR A 221 -24.42 6.10 9.97
CA THR A 221 -24.09 5.86 11.37
C THR A 221 -22.91 4.91 11.40
N ASP A 222 -21.85 5.29 12.10
CA ASP A 222 -20.67 4.43 12.25
C ASP A 222 -20.98 3.20 13.10
N GLU A 223 -20.13 2.17 13.02
CA GLU A 223 -20.33 0.88 13.72
C GLU A 223 -20.47 1.04 15.23
N ASN A 224 -19.89 2.09 15.81
CA ASN A 224 -19.94 2.39 17.23
C ASN A 224 -21.09 3.34 17.63
N SER A 225 -21.91 3.78 16.68
CA SER A 225 -22.99 4.78 16.86
C SER A 225 -22.53 6.09 17.53
N ARG A 226 -21.26 6.45 17.35
CA ARG A 226 -20.68 7.70 17.86
C ARG A 226 -20.86 8.85 16.88
N LEU A 227 -21.01 8.54 15.60
CA LEU A 227 -21.12 9.52 14.53
C LEU A 227 -22.43 9.31 13.77
N ASN A 228 -23.35 10.27 13.85
CA ASN A 228 -24.56 10.32 13.05
C ASN A 228 -24.50 11.53 12.12
N VAL A 229 -24.14 11.27 10.85
CA VAL A 229 -23.86 12.29 9.85
C VAL A 229 -24.50 11.92 8.53
N LYS A 230 -24.40 12.82 7.55
CA LYS A 230 -24.84 12.53 6.20
C LYS A 230 -23.64 12.18 5.32
N GLU A 231 -23.84 11.25 4.40
CA GLU A 231 -22.84 10.80 3.42
C GLU A 231 -23.45 10.79 2.02
N PHE A 232 -22.68 11.20 1.03
CA PHE A 232 -23.04 11.01 -0.38
C PHE A 232 -22.67 9.60 -0.85
N GLU A 233 -23.54 8.98 -1.65
CA GLU A 233 -23.35 7.59 -2.13
C GLU A 233 -22.02 7.32 -2.83
N ASN A 234 -21.54 8.28 -3.64
CA ASN A 234 -20.43 8.05 -4.56
C ASN A 234 -19.11 8.68 -4.09
N ILE A 235 -19.04 9.14 -2.84
CA ILE A 235 -17.77 9.57 -2.23
C ILE A 235 -16.97 8.34 -1.82
N VAL A 236 -15.67 8.34 -2.14
CA VAL A 236 -14.80 7.16 -2.02
C VAL A 236 -14.60 6.74 -0.57
N MET A 237 -14.56 7.70 0.35
CA MET A 237 -14.21 7.47 1.74
C MET A 237 -15.40 7.68 2.68
N LYS A 238 -15.49 6.82 3.69
CA LYS A 238 -16.56 6.86 4.69
C LYS A 238 -16.34 7.96 5.73
N PRO A 239 -17.40 8.59 6.24
CA PRO A 239 -17.28 9.58 7.31
C PRO A 239 -16.61 9.01 8.55
N ASP A 240 -15.70 9.79 9.13
CA ASP A 240 -14.99 9.45 10.36
C ASP A 240 -14.60 10.72 11.13
N VAL A 241 -14.38 10.59 12.44
CA VAL A 241 -14.14 11.73 13.36
C VAL A 241 -12.76 12.41 13.16
N PHE A 242 -11.82 11.73 12.50
CA PHE A 242 -10.44 12.16 12.34
C PHE A 242 -10.17 12.87 11.00
N ASN A 243 -10.68 12.32 9.90
CA ASN A 243 -10.34 12.69 8.53
C ASN A 243 -11.55 13.12 7.70
N LEU A 244 -12.75 12.57 7.90
CA LEU A 244 -13.96 12.90 7.14
C LEU A 244 -15.11 13.36 8.03
N ASN A 245 -14.82 14.34 8.87
CA ASN A 245 -15.70 14.91 9.87
C ASN A 245 -16.56 16.06 9.29
N TYR A 246 -17.13 15.88 8.11
CA TYR A 246 -17.95 16.91 7.45
C TYR A 246 -19.41 16.81 7.87
N ASN A 247 -20.02 17.95 8.17
CA ASN A 247 -21.45 18.10 8.32
C ASN A 247 -22.01 18.83 7.09
N PHE A 248 -22.75 18.11 6.27
CA PHE A 248 -23.32 18.65 5.04
C PHE A 248 -24.63 19.39 5.32
N THR A 249 -24.70 20.61 4.80
CA THR A 249 -25.85 21.49 4.92
C THR A 249 -26.36 21.84 3.53
N ASN A 250 -27.64 21.61 3.30
CA ASN A 250 -28.31 22.00 2.07
C ASN A 250 -29.47 22.94 2.45
N VAL A 251 -29.46 24.15 1.88
CA VAL A 251 -30.42 25.21 2.18
C VAL A 251 -31.26 25.48 0.94
N SER A 252 -32.56 25.63 1.14
CA SER A 252 -33.54 26.01 0.14
C SER A 252 -34.61 26.87 0.80
N ASN A 253 -34.56 28.18 0.57
CA ASN A 253 -35.42 29.15 1.25
C ASN A 253 -36.14 30.13 0.30
N GLY A 254 -36.15 29.84 -1.00
CA GLY A 254 -36.73 30.69 -2.05
C GLY A 254 -35.88 31.90 -2.45
N VAL A 255 -34.88 32.28 -1.66
CA VAL A 255 -33.88 33.31 -2.01
C VAL A 255 -32.60 32.67 -2.51
N GLU A 256 -32.15 31.63 -1.82
CA GLU A 256 -30.93 30.89 -2.15
C GLU A 256 -31.22 29.39 -2.08
N ASP A 257 -30.62 28.66 -3.03
CA ASP A 257 -30.54 27.21 -3.02
C ASP A 257 -29.07 26.81 -3.09
N TYR A 258 -28.52 26.29 -1.99
CA TYR A 258 -27.10 25.98 -1.95
C TYR A 258 -26.75 24.80 -1.06
N PHE A 259 -25.60 24.23 -1.36
CA PHE A 259 -24.84 23.30 -0.55
C PHE A 259 -23.67 24.03 0.12
N SER A 260 -23.45 23.72 1.39
CA SER A 260 -22.26 24.08 2.13
C SER A 260 -21.91 22.97 3.12
N TYR A 261 -20.73 23.01 3.70
CA TYR A 261 -20.37 22.11 4.78
C TYR A 261 -19.75 22.87 5.95
N SER A 262 -19.81 22.24 7.12
CA SER A 262 -19.05 22.62 8.31
C SER A 262 -18.28 21.43 8.85
N LEU A 263 -17.37 21.67 9.78
CA LEU A 263 -16.58 20.62 10.42
C LEU A 263 -17.22 20.20 11.74
N ILE A 264 -17.28 18.90 11.95
CA ILE A 264 -17.67 18.29 13.22
C ILE A 264 -16.39 18.12 14.03
N ILE A 265 -16.25 18.91 15.09
CA ILE A 265 -15.04 18.92 15.90
C ILE A 265 -15.28 18.08 17.15
N ASP A 266 -14.62 16.93 17.21
CA ASP A 266 -14.46 16.22 18.46
C ASP A 266 -13.26 16.83 19.22
N PRO A 267 -13.45 17.30 20.47
CA PRO A 267 -12.38 17.94 21.22
C PRO A 267 -11.15 17.07 21.43
N GLU A 268 -11.34 15.77 21.59
CA GLU A 268 -10.28 14.80 21.92
C GLU A 268 -9.72 14.10 20.68
N LEU A 269 -10.58 13.76 19.72
CA LEU A 269 -10.22 12.90 18.59
C LEU A 269 -9.87 13.68 17.32
N THR A 270 -10.52 14.82 17.05
CA THR A 270 -10.22 15.57 15.82
C THR A 270 -8.83 16.20 15.94
N PRO A 271 -7.89 15.92 15.01
CA PRO A 271 -6.56 16.52 15.05
C PRO A 271 -6.62 18.06 15.04
N GLU A 272 -5.77 18.75 15.80
CA GLU A 272 -5.79 20.22 15.92
C GLU A 272 -5.81 20.94 14.57
N ARG A 273 -4.97 20.52 13.62
CA ARG A 273 -4.99 21.09 12.26
C ARG A 273 -6.35 20.93 11.56
N ARG A 274 -7.07 19.82 11.78
CA ARG A 274 -8.40 19.56 11.19
C ARG A 274 -9.53 20.33 11.87
N LYS A 275 -9.30 20.91 13.06
CA LYS A 275 -10.28 21.80 13.70
C LYS A 275 -10.41 23.13 12.95
N ILE A 276 -9.40 23.47 12.14
CA ILE A 276 -9.22 24.79 11.54
C ILE A 276 -9.14 24.71 10.00
N ILE A 277 -8.46 23.69 9.47
CA ILE A 277 -8.08 23.60 8.06
C ILE A 277 -8.85 22.47 7.37
N SER A 278 -9.64 22.83 6.36
CA SER A 278 -10.32 21.91 5.44
C SER A 278 -10.73 22.62 4.17
N GLY A 279 -10.55 21.98 3.02
CA GLY A 279 -11.02 22.49 1.75
C GLY A 279 -11.18 21.38 0.74
N TRP A 280 -12.29 21.38 0.00
CA TRP A 280 -12.52 20.46 -1.11
C TRP A 280 -11.98 21.12 -2.37
N ARG A 281 -10.88 20.59 -2.90
CA ARG A 281 -10.24 21.11 -4.11
C ARG A 281 -10.64 20.28 -5.31
N LEU A 282 -11.10 20.94 -6.37
CA LEU A 282 -11.34 20.38 -7.68
C LEU A 282 -10.06 20.46 -8.53
N ALA A 283 -9.37 19.34 -8.67
CA ALA A 283 -8.12 19.26 -9.44
C ALA A 283 -8.36 19.38 -10.95
N TYR A 284 -7.30 19.68 -11.71
CA TYR A 284 -7.37 19.86 -13.17
C TYR A 284 -7.82 18.61 -13.94
N ASN A 285 -7.64 17.43 -13.34
CA ASN A 285 -8.07 16.13 -13.89
C ASN A 285 -9.53 15.77 -13.50
N GLY A 286 -10.20 16.64 -12.74
CA GLY A 286 -11.58 16.49 -12.28
C GLY A 286 -11.71 15.87 -10.87
N ASP A 287 -10.65 15.28 -10.32
CA ASP A 287 -10.71 14.66 -8.99
C ASP A 287 -10.99 15.69 -7.91
N ILE A 288 -11.69 15.25 -6.86
CA ILE A 288 -11.93 16.07 -5.68
C ILE A 288 -11.06 15.50 -4.56
N SER A 289 -10.20 16.32 -3.99
CA SER A 289 -9.35 15.95 -2.86
C SER A 289 -9.47 16.95 -1.72
N ASP A 290 -9.07 16.53 -0.52
CA ASP A 290 -8.80 17.50 0.55
C ASP A 290 -7.60 18.36 0.15
N HIS A 291 -7.68 19.67 0.40
CA HIS A 291 -6.69 20.64 -0.01
C HIS A 291 -5.33 20.43 0.68
N GLU A 292 -5.33 19.95 1.92
CA GLU A 292 -4.14 19.92 2.79
C GLU A 292 -3.62 18.51 3.05
N ARG A 293 -4.19 17.51 2.36
CA ARG A 293 -3.83 16.10 2.51
C ARG A 293 -3.96 15.35 1.18
N PRO A 294 -3.21 14.27 0.97
CA PRO A 294 -3.36 13.41 -0.21
C PRO A 294 -4.61 12.51 -0.11
N MET A 295 -5.71 13.04 0.43
CA MET A 295 -6.95 12.32 0.66
C MET A 295 -7.92 12.58 -0.49
N ILE A 296 -8.28 11.53 -1.21
CA ILE A 296 -9.19 11.63 -2.36
C ILE A 296 -10.64 11.48 -1.87
N ILE A 297 -11.46 12.47 -2.19
CA ILE A 297 -12.89 12.51 -1.88
C ILE A 297 -13.67 11.86 -3.04
N ALA A 298 -13.34 12.22 -4.29
CA ALA A 298 -13.97 11.65 -5.48
C ALA A 298 -12.94 11.41 -6.61
N LEU A 299 -12.95 10.20 -7.19
CA LEU A 299 -12.09 9.75 -8.30
C LEU A 299 -12.77 9.98 -9.65
N VAL A 300 -13.03 11.25 -9.97
CA VAL A 300 -13.72 11.64 -11.21
C VAL A 300 -12.89 11.29 -12.44
N SER A 301 -11.55 11.38 -12.36
CA SER A 301 -10.63 11.11 -13.46
C SER A 301 -10.72 9.68 -14.01
N HIS A 302 -11.37 8.77 -13.26
CA HIS A 302 -11.63 7.39 -13.62
C HIS A 302 -13.01 7.14 -14.23
N CYS A 303 -13.85 8.16 -14.46
CA CYS A 303 -15.19 7.98 -15.09
C CYS A 303 -15.16 7.64 -16.59
N TYR A 304 -14.16 6.89 -16.99
CA TYR A 304 -13.83 6.62 -18.36
C TYR A 304 -13.28 5.19 -18.44
N GLY A 305 -14.03 4.31 -19.10
CA GLY A 305 -13.73 2.88 -19.12
C GLY A 305 -14.10 2.17 -17.81
N ASP A 306 -13.72 2.72 -16.65
CA ASP A 306 -14.08 2.11 -15.36
C ASP A 306 -15.52 2.44 -14.96
N ASN A 307 -16.26 1.41 -14.54
CA ASN A 307 -17.59 1.56 -13.96
C ASN A 307 -17.48 1.95 -12.47
N ILE A 308 -16.85 3.10 -12.19
CA ILE A 308 -16.78 3.66 -10.84
C ILE A 308 -18.12 4.29 -10.47
N GLN A 309 -18.49 4.20 -9.18
CA GLN A 309 -19.69 4.81 -8.65
C GLN A 309 -19.75 6.32 -8.93
N GLY A 310 -20.92 6.78 -9.38
CA GLY A 310 -21.22 8.18 -9.66
C GLY A 310 -20.86 8.66 -11.06
N CYS A 311 -20.19 7.87 -11.88
CA CYS A 311 -19.90 8.26 -13.25
C CYS A 311 -21.19 8.31 -14.09
N GLU A 312 -21.39 9.41 -14.81
CA GLU A 312 -22.55 9.58 -15.67
C GLU A 312 -22.38 8.77 -16.95
N LEU A 313 -23.43 8.03 -17.34
CA LEU A 313 -23.41 7.21 -18.55
C LEU A 313 -23.25 8.09 -19.78
N ARG A 314 -22.24 7.78 -20.61
CA ARG A 314 -21.95 8.47 -21.86
C ARG A 314 -22.06 7.50 -23.02
N GLU A 315 -22.51 8.00 -24.17
CA GLU A 315 -22.43 7.26 -25.41
C GLU A 315 -20.97 6.94 -25.72
N GLN A 316 -20.63 5.66 -25.66
CA GLN A 316 -19.30 5.19 -26.03
C GLN A 316 -19.24 5.01 -27.54
N PRO A 317 -18.13 5.39 -28.21
CA PRO A 317 -17.96 5.10 -29.62
C PRO A 317 -17.95 3.58 -29.83
N SER A 318 -18.55 3.12 -30.92
CA SER A 318 -18.77 1.68 -31.19
C SER A 318 -17.49 0.83 -31.28
N CYS A 319 -16.33 1.48 -31.39
CA CYS A 319 -15.02 0.85 -31.48
C CYS A 319 -14.30 0.72 -30.13
N ARG A 320 -14.90 1.20 -29.03
CA ARG A 320 -14.33 1.11 -27.68
C ARG A 320 -15.11 0.11 -26.86
N ASN A 321 -14.39 -0.71 -26.10
CA ASN A 321 -15.02 -1.63 -25.18
C ASN A 321 -15.15 -0.98 -23.79
N HIS A 322 -16.16 -1.41 -23.03
CA HIS A 322 -16.37 -0.98 -21.64
C HIS A 322 -15.23 -1.36 -20.71
N ASP A 323 -14.32 -2.23 -21.13
CA ASP A 323 -13.16 -2.64 -20.35
C ASP A 323 -11.88 -2.00 -20.86
N GLU A 324 -11.87 -0.99 -21.74
CA GLU A 324 -10.62 -0.31 -22.09
C GLU A 324 -10.31 0.85 -21.14
N ILE A 325 -9.03 1.03 -20.79
CA ILE A 325 -8.57 2.14 -19.94
C ILE A 325 -7.26 2.72 -20.46
N PHE A 326 -6.98 3.98 -20.09
CA PHE A 326 -5.66 4.55 -20.26
C PHE A 326 -4.79 4.32 -19.03
N VAL A 327 -3.59 3.78 -19.25
CA VAL A 327 -2.58 3.59 -18.21
C VAL A 327 -1.34 4.39 -18.50
N SER A 328 -0.81 5.05 -17.48
CA SER A 328 0.43 5.80 -17.55
C SER A 328 1.63 4.83 -17.60
N LYS A 329 2.43 4.88 -18.68
CA LYS A 329 3.62 4.04 -18.89
C LYS A 329 4.76 4.86 -19.50
N SER A 330 5.99 4.60 -19.07
CA SER A 330 7.21 5.11 -19.73
C SER A 330 7.57 4.20 -20.91
N GLY A 331 7.85 4.78 -22.08
CA GLY A 331 8.12 4.02 -23.31
C GLY A 331 7.86 4.83 -24.58
N TYR A 332 7.69 4.14 -25.71
CA TYR A 332 7.37 4.74 -27.01
C TYR A 332 6.45 3.85 -27.84
N PHE A 333 5.71 4.45 -28.77
CA PHE A 333 4.92 3.70 -29.76
C PHE A 333 5.79 3.33 -30.97
N ALA A 334 5.66 2.09 -31.42
CA ALA A 334 6.35 1.55 -32.59
C ALA A 334 5.38 0.88 -33.55
N ASP A 335 5.74 0.84 -34.83
CA ASP A 335 5.00 0.10 -35.85
C ASP A 335 5.26 -1.41 -35.78
N GLY A 336 4.67 -2.17 -36.71
CA GLY A 336 4.87 -3.63 -36.81
C GLY A 336 6.32 -4.06 -37.11
N HIS A 337 7.20 -3.13 -37.48
CA HIS A 337 8.62 -3.36 -37.74
C HIS A 337 9.53 -2.88 -36.60
N GLY A 338 8.94 -2.35 -35.51
CA GLY A 338 9.68 -1.83 -34.36
C GLY A 338 10.23 -0.41 -34.55
N VAL A 339 9.80 0.31 -35.59
CA VAL A 339 10.21 1.69 -35.86
C VAL A 339 9.34 2.65 -35.05
N ARG A 340 9.95 3.65 -34.41
CA ARG A 340 9.23 4.67 -33.63
C ARG A 340 8.24 5.43 -34.50
N VAL A 341 7.01 5.54 -34.01
CA VAL A 341 5.94 6.30 -34.67
C VAL A 341 5.82 7.66 -34.00
N ASN A 342 5.76 8.71 -34.82
CA ASN A 342 5.54 10.06 -34.33
C ASN A 342 4.06 10.27 -33.95
N ALA A 343 3.83 11.04 -32.89
CA ALA A 343 2.48 11.44 -32.52
C ALA A 343 1.95 12.52 -33.46
N GLU A 344 0.64 12.54 -33.67
CA GLU A 344 -0.05 13.70 -34.22
C GLU A 344 -0.26 14.72 -33.10
N SER A 345 0.29 15.93 -33.26
CA SER A 345 0.11 17.02 -32.29
C SER A 345 -0.99 17.98 -32.73
N ASN A 346 -1.89 18.31 -31.81
CA ASN A 346 -2.83 19.40 -31.98
C ASN A 346 -2.22 20.68 -31.38
N GLU A 347 -2.09 21.72 -32.19
CA GLU A 347 -1.51 23.01 -31.77
C GLU A 347 -2.49 23.89 -30.98
N ASN A 348 -3.75 23.47 -30.79
CA ASN A 348 -4.71 24.22 -30.02
C ASN A 348 -4.33 24.26 -28.53
N ALA A 349 -3.80 25.41 -28.09
CA ALA A 349 -3.39 25.68 -26.72
C ALA A 349 -4.56 25.70 -25.71
N SER A 350 -5.82 25.69 -26.16
CA SER A 350 -6.99 25.67 -25.27
C SER A 350 -7.38 24.27 -24.77
N LEU A 351 -6.69 23.22 -25.25
CA LEU A 351 -6.98 21.83 -24.88
C LEU A 351 -6.29 21.46 -23.58
N THR A 352 -7.05 20.94 -22.62
CA THR A 352 -6.52 20.36 -21.38
C THR A 352 -6.09 18.90 -21.59
N GLU A 353 -5.42 18.29 -20.60
CA GLU A 353 -5.13 16.85 -20.62
C GLU A 353 -6.41 16.02 -20.82
N SER A 354 -7.48 16.39 -20.11
CA SER A 354 -8.79 15.72 -20.22
C SER A 354 -9.39 15.85 -21.61
N ASP A 355 -9.20 16.97 -22.29
CA ASP A 355 -9.65 17.13 -23.68
C ASP A 355 -8.82 16.29 -24.65
N CYS A 356 -7.51 16.21 -24.41
CA CYS A 356 -6.64 15.34 -25.20
C CYS A 356 -7.04 13.86 -25.07
N ARG A 357 -7.32 13.44 -23.83
CA ARG A 357 -7.84 12.11 -23.50
C ARG A 357 -9.14 11.82 -24.23
N GLU A 358 -10.11 12.73 -24.16
CA GLU A 358 -11.41 12.59 -24.82
C GLU A 358 -11.28 12.49 -26.35
N ASN A 359 -10.43 13.34 -26.94
CA ASN A 359 -10.19 13.32 -28.38
C ASN A 359 -9.62 11.96 -28.82
N CYS A 360 -8.67 11.41 -28.05
CA CYS A 360 -8.14 10.08 -28.29
C CYS A 360 -9.18 8.97 -28.04
N TRP A 361 -10.13 9.11 -27.09
CA TRP A 361 -11.21 8.11 -26.94
C TRP A 361 -12.03 7.94 -28.20
N LYS A 362 -12.46 9.09 -28.74
CA LYS A 362 -13.45 9.17 -29.82
C LYS A 362 -12.85 8.75 -31.15
N ASP A 363 -11.55 8.96 -31.31
CA ASP A 363 -10.81 8.49 -32.47
C ASP A 363 -10.48 7.00 -32.32
N CYS A 364 -11.19 6.15 -33.05
CA CYS A 364 -11.04 4.70 -33.01
C CYS A 364 -9.64 4.20 -33.36
N GLU A 365 -8.86 4.97 -34.10
CA GLU A 365 -7.49 4.61 -34.45
C GLU A 365 -6.49 4.97 -33.35
N CYS A 366 -6.91 5.75 -32.33
CA CYS A 366 -6.01 6.14 -31.26
C CYS A 366 -5.53 4.94 -30.43
N ALA A 367 -4.22 4.86 -30.22
CA ALA A 367 -3.57 3.86 -29.37
C ALA A 367 -3.12 4.43 -28.01
N GLY A 368 -3.02 5.76 -27.90
CA GLY A 368 -2.61 6.44 -26.68
C GLY A 368 -2.32 7.92 -26.93
N PHE A 369 -2.16 8.67 -25.85
CA PHE A 369 -1.92 10.10 -25.91
C PHE A 369 -0.85 10.54 -24.90
N ARG A 370 -0.33 11.75 -25.11
CA ARG A 370 0.56 12.46 -24.21
C ARG A 370 0.11 13.91 -24.15
N TYR A 371 0.17 14.47 -22.97
CA TYR A 371 -0.09 15.89 -22.74
C TYR A 371 1.13 16.52 -22.08
N ASP A 372 1.76 17.45 -22.78
CA ASP A 372 2.91 18.23 -22.29
C ASP A 372 2.67 19.70 -22.68
N TYR A 373 1.67 20.31 -22.06
CA TYR A 373 1.08 21.62 -22.44
C TYR A 373 0.51 21.69 -23.87
N ARG A 374 0.63 20.60 -24.62
CA ARG A 374 0.09 20.37 -25.96
C ARG A 374 -0.43 18.95 -26.02
N CYS A 375 -1.55 18.79 -26.71
CA CYS A 375 -2.13 17.47 -26.93
C CYS A 375 -1.41 16.76 -28.08
N SER A 376 -0.90 15.56 -27.84
CA SER A 376 -0.33 14.69 -28.87
C SER A 376 -0.84 13.27 -28.70
N TYR A 377 -1.21 12.59 -29.79
CA TYR A 377 -1.70 11.21 -29.70
C TYR A 377 -1.29 10.38 -30.91
N TRP A 378 -1.17 9.07 -30.70
CA TRP A 378 -0.70 8.12 -31.69
C TRP A 378 -1.88 7.37 -32.29
N LYS A 379 -1.86 7.18 -33.61
CA LYS A 379 -2.91 6.52 -34.37
C LYS A 379 -2.42 5.30 -35.12
N GLY A 380 -3.36 4.41 -35.43
CA GLY A 380 -3.17 3.25 -36.27
C GLY A 380 -2.69 2.01 -35.50
N LYS A 381 -2.20 1.01 -36.23
CA LYS A 381 -1.70 -0.25 -35.66
C LYS A 381 -0.31 -0.08 -35.06
N THR A 382 -0.24 0.58 -33.91
CA THR A 382 1.01 0.76 -33.15
C THR A 382 1.05 -0.14 -31.93
N ASN A 383 2.23 -0.66 -31.60
CA ASN A 383 2.49 -1.37 -30.35
C ASN A 383 3.26 -0.46 -29.40
N PHE A 384 2.85 -0.43 -28.14
CA PHE A 384 3.60 0.30 -27.12
C PHE A 384 4.78 -0.54 -26.62
N VAL A 385 5.99 0.00 -26.73
CA VAL A 385 7.22 -0.58 -26.20
C VAL A 385 7.55 0.10 -24.88
N GLN A 386 7.37 -0.62 -23.78
CA GLN A 386 7.63 -0.11 -22.44
C GLN A 386 9.13 -0.03 -22.16
N SER A 387 9.61 1.12 -21.67
CA SER A 387 10.96 1.28 -21.16
C SER A 387 10.99 1.11 -19.64
N LEU A 388 11.95 0.35 -19.13
CA LEU A 388 12.10 0.03 -17.69
C LEU A 388 13.31 0.72 -17.05
N ASP A 389 14.11 1.41 -17.86
CA ASP A 389 15.28 2.17 -17.43
C ASP A 389 14.89 3.58 -16.91
N GLY A 390 13.75 4.13 -17.34
CA GLY A 390 13.29 5.48 -16.97
C GLY A 390 13.85 6.59 -17.86
N SER A 391 14.50 6.25 -18.98
CA SER A 391 15.05 7.23 -19.93
C SER A 391 13.98 7.81 -20.87
N GLU A 392 12.87 7.09 -21.07
CA GLU A 392 11.79 7.47 -21.96
C GLU A 392 10.67 8.22 -21.23
N GLN A 393 10.03 9.13 -21.95
CA GLN A 393 8.92 9.92 -21.40
C GLN A 393 7.69 9.06 -21.09
N THR A 394 6.90 9.53 -20.12
CA THR A 394 5.64 8.92 -19.72
C THR A 394 4.51 9.28 -20.69
N GLN A 395 3.73 8.27 -21.07
CA GLN A 395 2.63 8.36 -22.03
C GLN A 395 1.40 7.62 -21.47
N PHE A 396 0.20 8.01 -21.91
CA PHE A 396 -1.04 7.32 -21.58
C PHE A 396 -1.39 6.33 -22.68
N VAL A 397 -1.33 5.04 -22.36
CA VAL A 397 -1.48 3.94 -23.32
C VAL A 397 -2.84 3.29 -23.15
N LEU A 398 -3.57 3.09 -24.25
CA LEU A 398 -4.84 2.38 -24.24
C LEU A 398 -4.60 0.88 -24.03
N VAL A 399 -5.21 0.29 -23.02
CA VAL A 399 -5.09 -1.14 -22.72
C VAL A 399 -6.44 -1.75 -22.32
N PRO A 400 -6.68 -3.04 -22.61
CA PRO A 400 -7.80 -3.77 -22.02
C PRO A 400 -7.64 -3.95 -20.50
N HIS A 401 -8.73 -3.79 -19.77
CA HIS A 401 -8.86 -3.89 -18.32
C HIS A 401 -8.85 -5.37 -17.96
N SER A 402 -7.67 -5.82 -17.52
CA SER A 402 -7.38 -7.21 -17.21
C SER A 402 -8.17 -7.71 -15.98
N THR A 403 -9.41 -8.15 -16.16
CA THR A 403 -10.14 -8.92 -15.14
C THR A 403 -9.71 -10.40 -15.15
N LYS A 404 -8.50 -10.68 -14.68
CA LYS A 404 -7.95 -12.05 -14.51
C LYS A 404 -8.64 -12.89 -13.40
N ARG A 405 -9.95 -12.71 -13.16
CA ARG A 405 -10.67 -13.38 -12.06
C ARG A 405 -11.46 -14.63 -12.48
N TRP A 406 -11.92 -14.71 -13.73
CA TRP A 406 -12.85 -15.78 -14.15
C TRP A 406 -12.16 -17.04 -14.73
N LYS A 407 -11.01 -16.89 -15.40
CA LYS A 407 -10.32 -18.04 -16.03
C LYS A 407 -9.63 -18.96 -15.01
N THR A 408 -9.27 -18.45 -13.83
CA THR A 408 -8.61 -19.20 -12.76
C THR A 408 -9.53 -20.16 -12.03
N TRP A 409 -10.83 -19.84 -11.90
CA TRP A 409 -11.77 -20.70 -11.17
C TRP A 409 -12.00 -22.04 -11.87
N LYS A 410 -12.09 -22.06 -13.21
CA LYS A 410 -12.25 -23.33 -13.97
C LYS A 410 -11.08 -24.29 -13.76
N ILE A 411 -9.85 -23.77 -13.64
CA ILE A 411 -8.65 -24.58 -13.40
C ILE A 411 -8.64 -25.10 -11.96
N ILE A 412 -8.98 -24.25 -10.98
CA ILE A 412 -9.04 -24.64 -9.56
C ILE A 412 -10.08 -25.74 -9.34
N THR A 413 -11.27 -25.64 -9.93
CA THR A 413 -12.31 -26.66 -9.78
C THR A 413 -11.89 -28.01 -10.36
N LEU A 414 -11.18 -28.01 -11.50
CA LEU A 414 -10.72 -29.23 -12.17
C LEU A 414 -9.60 -29.93 -11.37
N VAL A 415 -8.71 -29.16 -10.75
CA VAL A 415 -7.65 -29.67 -9.86
C VAL A 415 -8.25 -30.27 -8.57
N ILE A 416 -9.21 -29.58 -7.94
CA ILE A 416 -9.87 -30.09 -6.72
C ILE A 416 -10.58 -31.42 -7.01
N ALA A 417 -11.27 -31.53 -8.15
CA ALA A 417 -11.93 -32.77 -8.55
C ALA A 417 -10.94 -33.94 -8.72
N ALA A 418 -9.78 -33.70 -9.35
CA ALA A 418 -8.76 -34.72 -9.54
C ALA A 418 -8.16 -35.22 -8.21
N VAL A 419 -7.93 -34.32 -7.25
CA VAL A 419 -7.41 -34.66 -5.92
C VAL A 419 -8.42 -35.51 -5.14
N ILE A 420 -9.71 -35.21 -5.21
CA ILE A 420 -10.75 -35.98 -4.52
C ILE A 420 -10.82 -37.42 -5.06
N VAL A 421 -10.74 -37.61 -6.38
CA VAL A 421 -10.74 -38.95 -7.00
C VAL A 421 -9.52 -39.76 -6.54
N LEU A 422 -8.35 -39.13 -6.47
CA LEU A 422 -7.13 -39.75 -5.97
C LEU A 422 -7.24 -40.17 -4.49
N LEU A 423 -7.79 -39.30 -3.64
CA LEU A 423 -7.99 -39.61 -2.22
C LEU A 423 -8.97 -40.77 -2.02
N LEU A 424 -10.06 -40.82 -2.79
CA LEU A 424 -11.02 -41.93 -2.75
C LEU A 424 -10.36 -43.26 -3.18
N GLY A 425 -9.48 -43.23 -4.19
CA GLY A 425 -8.69 -44.39 -4.61
C GLY A 425 -7.73 -44.89 -3.51
N CYS A 426 -7.04 -43.98 -2.84
CA CYS A 426 -6.15 -44.31 -1.72
C CYS A 426 -6.91 -44.90 -0.52
N VAL A 427 -8.07 -44.33 -0.17
CA VAL A 427 -8.92 -44.84 0.91
C VAL A 427 -9.42 -46.24 0.58
N TRP A 428 -9.88 -46.47 -0.66
CA TRP A 428 -10.30 -47.80 -1.11
C TRP A 428 -9.17 -48.83 -1.04
N PHE A 429 -7.95 -48.45 -1.43
CA PHE A 429 -6.77 -49.31 -1.35
C PHE A 429 -6.41 -49.67 0.11
N ILE A 430 -6.47 -48.69 1.03
CA ILE A 430 -6.22 -48.92 2.46
C ILE A 430 -7.26 -49.88 3.04
N ILE A 431 -8.55 -49.71 2.73
CA ILE A 431 -9.63 -50.60 3.17
C ILE A 431 -9.36 -52.04 2.69
N ARG A 432 -9.01 -52.21 1.42
CA ARG A 432 -8.67 -53.54 0.86
C ARG A 432 -7.50 -54.21 1.57
N LYS A 433 -6.47 -53.44 1.95
CA LYS A 433 -5.30 -53.96 2.65
C LYS A 433 -5.62 -54.36 4.10
N ILE A 434 -6.52 -53.63 4.76
CA ILE A 434 -7.03 -53.97 6.11
C ILE A 434 -7.87 -55.25 6.07
N GLU A 435 -8.70 -55.43 5.06
CA GLU A 435 -9.49 -56.66 4.86
C GLU A 435 -8.60 -57.89 4.60
N GLN A 436 -7.54 -57.76 3.80
CA GLN A 436 -6.54 -58.83 3.63
C GLN A 436 -5.80 -59.16 4.94
N GLY A 437 -5.49 -58.14 5.76
CA GLY A 437 -4.88 -58.33 7.07
C GLY A 437 -5.80 -59.02 8.08
N ARG A 438 -7.12 -58.81 7.99
CA ARG A 438 -8.11 -59.52 8.80
C ARG A 438 -8.21 -61.00 8.43
N ARG A 439 -8.25 -61.34 7.12
CA ARG A 439 -8.25 -62.73 6.66
C ARG A 439 -7.02 -63.52 7.12
N LYS A 440 -5.82 -62.93 7.05
CA LYS A 440 -4.58 -63.54 7.59
C LYS A 440 -4.58 -63.69 9.12
N LYS A 441 -5.30 -62.85 9.85
CA LYS A 441 -5.43 -62.96 11.32
C LYS A 441 -6.39 -64.07 11.75
N GLU A 442 -7.41 -64.37 10.95
CA GLU A 442 -8.33 -65.49 11.18
C GLU A 442 -7.60 -66.84 10.98
N GLU A 443 -6.85 -67.00 9.89
CA GLU A 443 -6.06 -68.22 9.60
C GLU A 443 -4.97 -68.48 10.66
N LEU A 444 -4.29 -67.44 11.16
CA LEU A 444 -3.28 -67.58 12.22
C LEU A 444 -3.91 -67.94 13.58
N ARG A 445 -5.19 -67.64 13.78
CA ARG A 445 -5.92 -67.91 15.03
C ARG A 445 -6.41 -69.36 15.09
N GLU A 446 -6.78 -69.95 13.95
CA GLU A 446 -7.06 -71.40 13.84
C GLU A 446 -5.79 -72.25 14.06
N LEU A 447 -4.61 -71.77 13.62
CA LEU A 447 -3.34 -72.48 13.82
C LEU A 447 -2.88 -72.51 15.29
N MET A 448 -3.37 -71.59 16.13
CA MET A 448 -3.01 -71.48 17.55
C MET A 448 -3.89 -72.30 18.51
N THR A 449 -4.97 -72.93 18.01
CA THR A 449 -5.92 -73.70 18.84
C THR A 449 -5.70 -75.22 18.82
N LEU A 450 -4.70 -75.74 18.08
CA LEU A 450 -4.45 -77.17 18.01
C LEU A 450 -3.41 -77.60 19.07
N GLU A 451 -3.88 -78.06 20.22
CA GLU A 451 -3.07 -78.81 21.20
C GLU A 451 -2.63 -80.15 20.58
N GLY A 452 -1.45 -80.15 19.98
CA GLY A 452 -0.73 -81.38 19.66
C GLY A 452 -0.29 -81.42 18.21
N TYR A 453 0.92 -80.93 17.93
CA TYR A 453 1.76 -81.48 16.87
C TYR A 453 3.23 -81.22 17.22
N THR A 454 4.01 -82.30 17.18
CA THR A 454 5.46 -82.35 17.31
C THR A 454 6.12 -82.07 15.96
N GLU A 455 7.29 -81.42 16.03
CA GLU A 455 8.27 -81.16 14.97
C GLU A 455 8.09 -79.89 14.11
N THR A 456 9.25 -79.31 13.82
CA THR A 456 9.49 -78.01 13.20
C THR A 456 9.04 -77.98 11.74
N HIS A 457 8.08 -77.12 11.41
CA HIS A 457 7.76 -76.81 10.01
C HIS A 457 8.44 -75.49 9.58
N PRO A 458 9.20 -75.47 8.47
CA PRO A 458 9.53 -74.24 7.79
C PRO A 458 8.25 -73.69 7.13
N VAL A 459 7.86 -72.48 7.50
CA VAL A 459 6.79 -71.76 6.79
C VAL A 459 7.36 -71.29 5.46
N GLU A 460 6.93 -71.89 4.35
CA GLU A 460 7.19 -71.38 3.01
C GLU A 460 6.34 -70.13 2.76
N SER A 461 7.02 -68.99 2.58
CA SER A 461 6.39 -67.75 2.14
C SER A 461 6.33 -67.75 0.62
N ASP A 462 5.15 -67.95 0.06
CA ASP A 462 4.89 -67.68 -1.35
C ASP A 462 5.07 -66.17 -1.63
N GLY A 463 5.88 -65.86 -2.62
CA GLY A 463 6.04 -64.53 -3.22
C GLY A 463 6.78 -63.46 -2.40
N GLY A 464 8.12 -63.42 -2.54
CA GLY A 464 8.92 -62.20 -2.31
C GLY A 464 9.80 -62.22 -1.06
N GLN A 465 11.09 -62.51 -1.24
CA GLN A 465 12.24 -62.44 -0.30
C GLN A 465 11.93 -62.04 1.16
N GLY A 466 11.21 -62.90 1.87
CA GLY A 466 10.89 -62.77 3.30
C GLY A 466 11.72 -63.73 4.13
N HIS A 467 12.40 -63.21 5.16
CA HIS A 467 13.22 -63.97 6.10
C HIS A 467 12.47 -65.19 6.71
N HIS A 468 13.14 -66.34 6.79
CA HIS A 468 12.61 -67.57 7.41
C HIS A 468 12.27 -67.36 8.89
N LEU A 469 11.00 -67.11 9.21
CA LEU A 469 10.49 -67.17 10.58
C LEU A 469 10.30 -68.64 10.97
N ARG A 470 11.18 -69.16 11.83
CA ARG A 470 11.03 -70.48 12.46
C ARG A 470 10.37 -70.31 13.83
N LEU A 471 9.25 -71.03 14.07
CA LEU A 471 8.62 -71.11 15.38
C LEU A 471 9.30 -72.19 16.24
N PHE A 472 9.67 -71.84 17.47
CA PHE A 472 10.28 -72.76 18.43
C PHE A 472 9.33 -72.98 19.61
N THR A 473 9.17 -74.23 20.04
CA THR A 473 8.37 -74.54 21.24
C THR A 473 9.11 -74.14 22.51
N TYR A 474 8.37 -73.82 23.58
CA TYR A 474 8.95 -73.43 24.86
C TYR A 474 9.95 -74.46 25.41
N SER A 475 9.67 -75.76 25.25
CA SER A 475 10.60 -76.82 25.71
C SER A 475 11.90 -76.86 24.90
N SER A 476 11.85 -76.58 23.60
CA SER A 476 13.05 -76.52 22.74
C SER A 476 13.95 -75.35 23.12
N ILE A 477 13.36 -74.21 23.51
CA ILE A 477 14.09 -73.02 23.93
C ILE A 477 14.71 -73.19 25.32
N LEU A 478 13.98 -73.83 26.25
CA LEU A 478 14.54 -74.19 27.55
C LEU A 478 15.76 -75.10 27.39
N LYS A 479 15.69 -76.12 26.53
CA LYS A 479 16.87 -76.97 26.25
C LYS A 479 18.00 -76.16 25.60
N ALA A 480 17.69 -75.34 24.60
CA ALA A 480 18.69 -74.59 23.84
C ALA A 480 19.44 -73.55 24.68
N THR A 481 18.75 -72.91 25.64
CA THR A 481 19.32 -71.87 26.52
C THR A 481 19.86 -72.43 27.84
N GLY A 482 19.73 -73.74 28.07
CA GLY A 482 20.08 -74.37 29.35
C GLY A 482 19.20 -73.87 30.49
N SER A 483 17.88 -73.84 30.30
CA SER A 483 16.90 -73.30 31.26
C SER A 483 17.19 -71.85 31.68
N PHE A 484 17.66 -71.02 30.73
CA PHE A 484 18.01 -69.62 30.97
C PHE A 484 19.06 -69.40 32.07
N LEU A 485 20.09 -70.27 32.12
CA LEU A 485 21.24 -70.10 33.02
C LEU A 485 21.88 -68.71 32.85
N SER A 486 22.24 -68.08 33.96
CA SER A 486 22.83 -66.74 33.98
C SER A 486 24.16 -66.64 33.22
N THR A 487 24.92 -67.75 33.11
CA THR A 487 26.15 -67.84 32.31
C THR A 487 25.92 -67.67 30.81
N ASN A 488 24.70 -67.92 30.34
CA ASN A 488 24.31 -67.75 28.93
C ASN A 488 23.69 -66.38 28.67
N LYS A 489 23.58 -65.49 29.67
CA LYS A 489 23.00 -64.17 29.50
C LYS A 489 23.96 -63.27 28.71
N LEU A 490 23.50 -62.77 27.57
CA LEU A 490 24.24 -61.84 26.71
C LEU A 490 24.11 -60.38 27.18
N GLY A 491 23.02 -60.05 27.87
CA GLY A 491 22.77 -58.72 28.40
C GLY A 491 21.34 -58.53 28.86
N GLU A 492 21.05 -57.39 29.51
CA GLU A 492 19.68 -57.00 29.89
C GLU A 492 19.53 -55.49 29.74
N GLY A 493 18.39 -55.06 29.20
CA GLY A 493 17.99 -53.66 29.11
C GLY A 493 16.52 -53.49 29.53
N GLY A 494 15.94 -52.31 29.31
CA GLY A 494 14.57 -51.97 29.75
C GLY A 494 13.42 -52.85 29.20
N PHE A 495 13.73 -53.82 28.34
CA PHE A 495 12.78 -54.76 27.75
C PHE A 495 13.09 -56.23 28.11
N GLY A 496 13.90 -56.47 29.14
CA GLY A 496 14.19 -57.79 29.69
C GLY A 496 15.53 -58.41 29.24
N PRO A 497 15.90 -59.58 29.81
CA PRO A 497 17.18 -60.24 29.57
C PRO A 497 17.23 -61.00 28.24
N VAL A 498 18.42 -61.07 27.64
CA VAL A 498 18.72 -61.82 26.42
C VAL A 498 19.70 -62.94 26.74
N TYR A 499 19.42 -64.15 26.28
CA TYR A 499 20.23 -65.35 26.48
C TYR A 499 20.75 -65.90 25.16
N LYS A 500 21.99 -66.38 25.15
CA LYS A 500 22.54 -67.21 24.09
C LYS A 500 21.99 -68.63 24.25
N GLY A 501 21.57 -69.23 23.15
CA GLY A 501 21.19 -70.64 23.10
C GLY A 501 21.79 -71.32 21.89
N LYS A 502 21.81 -72.65 21.92
CA LYS A 502 22.20 -73.49 20.77
C LYS A 502 21.09 -74.50 20.52
N THR A 503 20.54 -74.50 19.30
CA THR A 503 19.46 -75.43 18.94
C THR A 503 19.97 -76.87 18.88
N VAL A 504 19.05 -77.85 18.82
CA VAL A 504 19.40 -79.26 18.62
C VAL A 504 20.15 -79.52 17.31
N GLU A 505 19.97 -78.66 16.31
CA GLU A 505 20.69 -78.67 15.02
C GLU A 505 22.08 -77.98 15.11
N GLY A 506 22.48 -77.50 16.28
CA GLY A 506 23.79 -76.89 16.51
C GLY A 506 23.88 -75.40 16.12
N GLN A 507 22.78 -74.77 15.72
CA GLN A 507 22.74 -73.35 15.35
C GLN A 507 22.69 -72.45 16.60
N GLU A 508 23.54 -71.42 16.65
CA GLU A 508 23.50 -70.43 17.73
C GLU A 508 22.34 -69.45 17.53
N ILE A 509 21.61 -69.19 18.62
CA ILE A 509 20.47 -68.27 18.66
C ILE A 509 20.60 -67.30 19.82
N ALA A 510 20.02 -66.10 19.67
CA ALA A 510 19.79 -65.18 20.77
C ALA A 510 18.29 -65.17 21.12
N VAL A 511 17.98 -65.38 22.40
CA VAL A 511 16.64 -65.54 22.92
C VAL A 511 16.34 -64.40 23.89
N LYS A 512 15.44 -63.50 23.50
CA LYS A 512 15.02 -62.38 24.35
C LYS A 512 13.79 -62.75 25.16
N VAL A 513 13.87 -62.62 26.48
CA VAL A 513 12.75 -62.86 27.40
C VAL A 513 12.07 -61.54 27.70
N LEU A 514 10.82 -61.39 27.26
CA LEU A 514 10.00 -60.21 27.54
C LEU A 514 9.25 -60.43 28.86
N SER A 515 9.61 -59.73 29.93
CA SER A 515 8.85 -59.76 31.18
C SER A 515 7.78 -58.66 31.19
N ARG A 516 6.51 -59.04 31.19
CA ARG A 516 5.41 -58.23 31.75
C ARG A 516 4.33 -59.15 32.29
N SER A 517 4.15 -59.08 33.61
CA SER A 517 2.98 -59.56 34.36
C SER A 517 1.74 -58.76 33.96
N PHE A 518 0.55 -59.38 33.90
CA PHE A 518 -0.64 -58.90 34.63
C PHE A 518 -1.79 -59.94 34.62
N ASN A 519 -2.20 -60.29 35.84
CA ASN A 519 -3.47 -60.85 36.34
C ASN A 519 -3.81 -62.33 36.14
N SER A 520 -4.28 -62.90 37.25
CA SER A 520 -4.57 -64.31 37.54
C SER A 520 -5.57 -64.95 36.58
N ASN A 521 -5.28 -66.20 36.21
CA ASN A 521 -6.08 -67.17 35.45
C ASN A 521 -5.88 -67.30 33.93
N GLN A 522 -4.67 -67.09 33.41
CA GLN A 522 -4.29 -67.66 32.11
C GLN A 522 -2.78 -67.91 32.03
N LYS A 523 -2.39 -69.14 31.65
CA LYS A 523 -1.00 -69.54 31.43
C LYS A 523 -0.34 -68.58 30.42
N SER A 524 0.67 -67.86 30.88
CA SER A 524 1.39 -66.84 30.11
C SER A 524 1.91 -67.39 28.79
N ILE A 525 1.42 -66.83 27.68
CA ILE A 525 1.95 -67.05 26.33
C ILE A 525 3.30 -66.33 26.26
N PHE A 526 4.40 -67.07 26.40
CA PHE A 526 5.74 -66.56 26.12
C PHE A 526 5.93 -66.51 24.60
N ILE A 527 5.81 -65.32 24.00
CA ILE A 527 6.31 -65.09 22.64
C ILE A 527 7.83 -64.94 22.76
N LEU A 528 8.56 -66.03 22.54
CA LEU A 528 10.02 -66.01 22.43
C LEU A 528 10.39 -65.79 20.96
N LEU A 529 10.90 -64.60 20.62
CA LEU A 529 11.50 -64.36 19.31
C LEU A 529 12.95 -64.89 19.36
N ALA A 530 13.24 -65.94 18.58
CA ALA A 530 14.60 -66.33 18.25
C ALA A 530 14.95 -65.69 16.89
N LEU A 531 15.87 -64.73 16.88
CA LEU A 531 16.35 -64.11 15.64
C LEU A 531 17.66 -64.77 15.22
N THR A 532 17.67 -65.37 14.03
CA THR A 532 18.91 -65.72 13.33
C THR A 532 19.56 -64.42 12.85
N ILE A 533 20.84 -64.20 13.17
CA ILE A 533 21.54 -62.97 12.79
C ILE A 533 21.77 -62.99 11.27
N ALA A 534 20.98 -62.23 10.52
CA ALA A 534 21.21 -61.91 9.11
C ALA A 534 20.76 -60.46 8.82
N HIS A 535 21.54 -59.76 8.01
CA HIS A 535 21.59 -58.31 7.84
C HIS A 535 20.66 -57.82 6.70
N ASN A 536 19.77 -56.84 6.99
CA ASN A 536 19.05 -55.85 6.14
C ASN A 536 18.27 -56.25 4.86
N GLN A 537 17.17 -55.49 4.56
CA GLN A 537 16.86 -54.80 3.28
C GLN A 537 15.35 -54.70 2.89
N MET A 538 14.42 -54.26 3.76
CA MET A 538 12.99 -54.05 3.37
C MET A 538 12.30 -52.80 3.95
N GLU A 539 13.02 -51.70 4.16
CA GLU A 539 12.39 -50.39 4.49
C GLU A 539 12.53 -49.34 3.37
N LYS A 540 13.36 -49.60 2.35
CA LYS A 540 13.73 -48.56 1.38
C LYS A 540 12.68 -48.27 0.31
N ASP A 541 11.94 -49.28 -0.15
CA ASP A 541 11.02 -49.09 -1.30
C ASP A 541 9.73 -48.33 -0.91
N VAL A 542 9.24 -48.52 0.32
CA VAL A 542 8.07 -47.76 0.83
C VAL A 542 8.45 -46.30 1.08
N ILE A 543 9.65 -46.05 1.59
CA ILE A 543 10.17 -44.69 1.81
C ILE A 543 10.43 -43.99 0.47
N LEU A 544 10.96 -44.69 -0.55
CA LEU A 544 11.19 -44.13 -1.88
C LEU A 544 9.89 -43.73 -2.57
N THR A 545 8.84 -44.54 -2.43
CA THR A 545 7.53 -44.28 -3.06
C THR A 545 6.80 -43.12 -2.36
N ILE A 546 6.87 -43.03 -1.03
CA ILE A 546 6.33 -41.89 -0.25
C ILE A 546 7.13 -40.61 -0.53
N SER A 547 8.45 -40.72 -0.66
CA SER A 547 9.32 -39.57 -0.98
C SER A 547 9.06 -39.04 -2.39
N PHE A 548 8.82 -39.91 -3.38
CA PHE A 548 8.48 -39.50 -4.75
C PHE A 548 7.11 -38.79 -4.80
N PHE A 549 6.13 -39.27 -4.04
CA PHE A 549 4.79 -38.67 -3.95
C PHE A 549 4.81 -37.29 -3.27
N LEU A 550 5.58 -37.15 -2.18
CA LEU A 550 5.82 -35.87 -1.51
C LEU A 550 6.59 -34.90 -2.40
N LEU A 551 7.55 -35.38 -3.20
CA LEU A 551 8.31 -34.55 -4.15
C LEU A 551 7.43 -34.05 -5.30
N THR A 552 6.54 -34.90 -5.84
CA THR A 552 5.58 -34.50 -6.89
C THR A 552 4.50 -33.55 -6.36
N PHE A 553 4.05 -33.73 -5.13
CA PHE A 553 3.12 -32.82 -4.46
C PHE A 553 3.78 -31.48 -4.14
N TYR A 554 5.04 -31.50 -3.67
CA TYR A 554 5.85 -30.30 -3.46
C TYR A 554 6.07 -29.54 -4.78
N CYS A 555 6.48 -30.22 -5.87
CA CYS A 555 6.66 -29.60 -7.18
C CYS A 555 5.36 -29.04 -7.79
N PHE A 556 4.19 -29.62 -7.51
CA PHE A 556 2.90 -29.12 -8.02
C PHE A 556 2.37 -27.92 -7.22
N VAL A 557 2.61 -27.88 -5.90
CA VAL A 557 2.33 -26.70 -5.07
C VAL A 557 3.27 -25.54 -5.44
N SER A 558 4.55 -25.83 -5.72
CA SER A 558 5.53 -24.83 -6.18
C SER A 558 5.21 -24.17 -7.52
N LEU A 559 4.26 -24.71 -8.31
CA LEU A 559 3.81 -24.07 -9.55
C LEU A 559 2.66 -23.05 -9.33
N VAL A 560 2.07 -22.97 -8.12
CA VAL A 560 0.92 -22.08 -7.84
C VAL A 560 1.05 -21.27 -6.52
N SER A 561 2.05 -21.51 -5.68
CA SER A 561 2.29 -20.67 -4.49
C SER A 561 3.38 -19.62 -4.71
N SER A 562 3.07 -18.36 -4.41
CA SER A 562 4.09 -17.36 -4.12
C SER A 562 4.97 -17.86 -2.97
N VAL A 563 6.28 -17.92 -3.17
CA VAL A 563 7.23 -18.39 -2.17
C VAL A 563 7.37 -17.32 -1.08
N ASP A 564 7.35 -17.71 0.20
CA ASP A 564 7.56 -16.82 1.35
C ASP A 564 8.93 -17.04 2.03
N THR A 565 9.68 -18.06 1.58
CA THR A 565 10.91 -18.56 2.19
C THR A 565 12.00 -18.78 1.15
N LEU A 566 13.20 -18.27 1.39
CA LEU A 566 14.43 -18.59 0.67
C LEU A 566 15.25 -19.62 1.47
N ILE A 567 15.66 -20.69 0.80
CA ILE A 567 16.61 -21.68 1.32
C ILE A 567 17.99 -21.53 0.67
N HIS A 568 18.96 -22.28 1.16
CA HIS A 568 20.32 -22.26 0.63
C HIS A 568 20.36 -22.60 -0.87
N GLY A 569 20.93 -21.70 -1.67
CA GLY A 569 21.01 -21.83 -3.13
C GLY A 569 19.91 -21.10 -3.89
N ASP A 570 18.88 -20.60 -3.20
CA ASP A 570 17.85 -19.77 -3.81
C ASP A 570 18.37 -18.35 -4.07
N CYS A 571 17.87 -17.75 -5.15
CA CYS A 571 18.10 -16.35 -5.49
C CYS A 571 16.78 -15.67 -5.85
N LEU A 572 16.61 -14.44 -5.37
CA LEU A 572 15.52 -13.56 -5.74
C LEU A 572 16.08 -12.49 -6.68
N ASN A 573 15.64 -12.50 -7.93
CA ASN A 573 16.05 -11.50 -8.93
C ASN A 573 15.09 -10.30 -8.95
N SER A 574 15.41 -9.27 -9.73
CA SER A 574 14.62 -8.04 -9.83
C SER A 574 13.19 -8.21 -10.38
N SER A 575 12.90 -9.33 -11.04
CA SER A 575 11.56 -9.66 -11.56
C SER A 575 10.73 -10.56 -10.64
N ALA A 576 11.32 -11.02 -9.53
CA ALA A 576 10.71 -11.94 -8.59
C ALA A 576 10.45 -11.26 -7.25
N SER A 577 9.43 -11.75 -6.54
CA SER A 577 9.07 -11.26 -5.22
C SER A 577 8.68 -12.41 -4.29
N LEU A 578 9.06 -12.30 -3.02
CA LEU A 578 8.52 -13.14 -1.95
C LEU A 578 7.25 -12.51 -1.41
N VAL A 579 6.21 -13.30 -1.19
CA VAL A 579 4.93 -12.81 -0.66
C VAL A 579 4.66 -13.55 0.64
N SER A 580 4.28 -12.84 1.70
CA SER A 580 3.97 -13.45 3.00
C SER A 580 2.81 -14.44 2.87
N ALA A 581 2.75 -15.44 3.76
CA ALA A 581 1.74 -16.51 3.68
C ALA A 581 0.28 -15.98 3.68
N ASN A 582 0.02 -14.87 4.39
CA ASN A 582 -1.29 -14.18 4.40
C ASN A 582 -1.51 -13.22 3.21
N LYS A 583 -0.53 -13.09 2.31
CA LYS A 583 -0.50 -12.19 1.15
C LYS A 583 -0.54 -10.70 1.46
N VAL A 584 -0.33 -10.29 2.71
CA VAL A 584 -0.37 -8.87 3.10
C VAL A 584 0.90 -8.12 2.71
N PHE A 585 2.06 -8.78 2.79
CA PHE A 585 3.36 -8.16 2.51
C PHE A 585 4.08 -8.83 1.34
N THR A 586 4.77 -8.02 0.55
CA THR A 586 5.63 -8.45 -0.54
C THR A 586 7.04 -7.91 -0.31
N LEU A 587 8.07 -8.75 -0.50
CA LEU A 587 9.49 -8.40 -0.51
C LEU A 587 10.02 -8.59 -1.93
N GLY A 588 10.70 -7.58 -2.46
CA GLY A 588 11.32 -7.65 -3.78
C GLY A 588 12.17 -6.43 -4.08
N PHE A 589 12.65 -6.32 -5.32
CA PHE A 589 13.35 -5.12 -5.75
C PHE A 589 12.36 -4.04 -6.17
N TYR A 590 12.53 -2.87 -5.58
CA TYR A 590 11.72 -1.68 -5.70
C TYR A 590 12.57 -0.56 -6.31
N LYS A 591 12.02 0.14 -7.31
CA LYS A 591 12.64 1.29 -7.98
C LYS A 591 11.72 2.51 -7.85
N PRO A 592 12.11 3.57 -7.11
CA PRO A 592 11.37 4.82 -7.07
C PRO A 592 11.25 5.44 -8.47
N LYS A 593 10.12 6.12 -8.73
CA LYS A 593 9.93 6.93 -9.95
C LYS A 593 11.07 7.95 -10.08
N ASP A 594 11.53 8.14 -11.31
CA ASP A 594 12.57 9.13 -11.68
C ASP A 594 13.97 8.89 -11.09
N THR A 595 14.29 7.66 -10.66
CA THR A 595 15.65 7.29 -10.24
C THR A 595 16.13 6.03 -10.93
N ASN A 596 17.44 5.91 -11.19
CA ASN A 596 18.07 4.65 -11.63
C ASN A 596 18.41 3.71 -10.46
N ASN A 597 18.01 4.08 -9.24
CA ASN A 597 18.37 3.37 -8.03
C ASN A 597 17.34 2.27 -7.74
N SER A 598 17.84 1.04 -7.62
CA SER A 598 17.06 -0.13 -7.20
C SER A 598 17.38 -0.47 -5.75
N TYR A 599 16.33 -0.78 -5.00
CA TYR A 599 16.38 -1.11 -3.59
C TYR A 599 15.65 -2.42 -3.32
N LEU A 600 16.21 -3.30 -2.49
CA LEU A 600 15.46 -4.38 -1.88
C LEU A 600 14.51 -3.78 -0.85
N GLY A 601 13.20 -4.00 -0.99
CA GLY A 601 12.19 -3.41 -0.11
C GLY A 601 11.03 -4.34 0.21
N ILE A 602 10.33 -4.04 1.31
CA ILE A 602 9.08 -4.70 1.72
C ILE A 602 7.95 -3.69 1.58
N TRP A 603 6.81 -4.07 1.01
CA TRP A 603 5.61 -3.23 0.86
C TRP A 603 4.32 -4.04 1.04
N TYR A 604 3.18 -3.35 1.15
CA TYR A 604 1.86 -3.99 1.19
C TYR A 604 1.43 -4.46 -0.21
N THR A 605 1.05 -5.73 -0.35
CA THR A 605 0.77 -6.37 -1.65
C THR A 605 -0.38 -5.70 -2.41
N ASP A 606 -1.48 -5.35 -1.73
CA ASP A 606 -2.70 -4.77 -2.32
C ASP A 606 -2.86 -3.27 -1.97
N SER A 607 -1.75 -2.54 -1.85
CA SER A 607 -1.78 -1.10 -1.55
C SER A 607 -2.37 -0.30 -2.72
N VAL A 608 -3.22 0.70 -2.40
CA VAL A 608 -3.66 1.75 -3.34
C VAL A 608 -2.48 2.54 -3.91
N TYR A 609 -1.36 2.54 -3.18
CA TYR A 609 -0.07 3.07 -3.63
C TYR A 609 0.93 1.91 -3.81
N PRO A 610 0.87 1.17 -4.94
CA PRO A 610 1.98 0.29 -5.29
C PRO A 610 3.21 1.19 -5.40
N ASN A 611 4.34 0.84 -4.76
CA ASN A 611 5.62 1.59 -4.72
C ASN A 611 5.97 2.36 -3.42
N TYR A 612 5.31 2.13 -2.29
CA TYR A 612 5.76 2.68 -0.99
C TYR A 612 6.31 1.57 -0.08
N PRO A 613 7.64 1.39 -0.02
CA PRO A 613 8.24 0.36 0.83
C PRO A 613 8.18 0.77 2.31
N VAL A 614 7.69 -0.13 3.16
CA VAL A 614 7.72 0.00 4.62
C VAL A 614 9.10 -0.33 5.21
N TRP A 615 9.96 -0.99 4.42
CA TRP A 615 11.35 -1.31 4.78
C TRP A 615 12.25 -1.34 3.53
N LEU A 616 13.54 -0.98 3.67
CA LEU A 616 14.55 -0.98 2.62
C LEU A 616 15.88 -1.57 3.12
N GLY A 617 16.42 -2.57 2.43
CA GLY A 617 17.65 -3.28 2.83
C GLY A 617 18.96 -2.64 2.42
N ASN A 618 18.99 -1.93 1.29
CA ASN A 618 20.21 -1.30 0.75
C ASN A 618 20.05 0.21 0.59
N ARG A 619 19.38 0.85 1.56
CA ARG A 619 19.10 2.29 1.53
C ARG A 619 20.36 3.16 1.38
N GLU A 620 21.41 2.84 2.13
CA GLU A 620 22.68 3.59 2.13
C GLU A 620 23.57 3.28 0.92
N LYS A 621 23.29 2.18 0.20
CA LYS A 621 24.05 1.71 -0.96
C LYS A 621 23.07 1.25 -2.07
N PRO A 622 22.43 2.20 -2.78
CA PRO A 622 21.53 1.86 -3.87
C PRO A 622 22.24 1.11 -5.00
N ILE A 623 21.52 0.22 -5.68
CA ILE A 623 22.00 -0.43 -6.90
C ILE A 623 21.67 0.47 -8.08
N MET A 624 22.67 0.89 -8.86
CA MET A 624 22.50 1.89 -9.93
C MET A 624 21.88 1.33 -11.24
N ASP A 625 21.30 0.12 -11.19
CA ASP A 625 20.66 -0.57 -12.30
C ASP A 625 19.58 -1.58 -11.83
N ASN A 626 18.94 -2.28 -12.77
CA ASN A 626 17.90 -3.28 -12.49
C ASN A 626 18.45 -4.72 -12.31
N SER A 627 19.76 -4.89 -12.07
CA SER A 627 20.40 -6.21 -12.00
C SER A 627 20.52 -6.77 -10.57
N GLY A 628 19.82 -6.16 -9.60
CA GLY A 628 19.83 -6.60 -8.22
C GLY A 628 19.39 -8.05 -8.04
N ILE A 629 20.18 -8.83 -7.31
CA ILE A 629 19.88 -10.22 -6.94
C ILE A 629 20.13 -10.39 -5.44
N LEU A 630 19.14 -10.88 -4.70
CA LEU A 630 19.28 -11.28 -3.30
C LEU A 630 19.55 -12.79 -3.25
N THR A 631 20.67 -13.20 -2.65
CA THR A 631 21.10 -14.61 -2.61
C THR A 631 21.46 -15.05 -1.19
N ILE A 632 21.16 -16.30 -0.87
CA ILE A 632 21.74 -16.99 0.30
C ILE A 632 22.96 -17.80 -0.18
N CYS A 633 24.16 -17.32 0.13
CA CYS A 633 25.40 -17.95 -0.34
C CYS A 633 25.82 -19.15 0.54
N SER A 634 26.74 -19.97 0.02
CA SER A 634 27.24 -21.20 0.65
C SER A 634 27.91 -21.04 2.01
N ALA A 635 28.28 -19.82 2.37
CA ALA A 635 28.79 -19.45 3.69
C ALA A 635 27.68 -19.14 4.73
N GLY A 636 26.40 -19.28 4.38
CA GLY A 636 25.27 -18.89 5.25
C GLY A 636 25.09 -17.37 5.34
N LYS A 637 25.47 -16.64 4.29
CA LYS A 637 25.38 -15.19 4.21
C LYS A 637 24.19 -14.77 3.35
N LEU A 638 23.53 -13.67 3.75
CA LEU A 638 22.50 -13.02 2.95
C LEU A 638 23.13 -11.81 2.25
N ILE A 639 23.23 -11.86 0.92
CA ILE A 639 23.97 -10.88 0.13
C ILE A 639 23.09 -10.36 -1.01
N ILE A 640 23.14 -9.06 -1.25
CA ILE A 640 22.60 -8.42 -2.45
C ILE A 640 23.76 -8.19 -3.41
N THR A 641 23.66 -8.74 -4.63
CA THR A 641 24.64 -8.56 -5.70
C THR A 641 24.04 -7.77 -6.86
N SER A 642 24.91 -7.16 -7.65
CA SER A 642 24.60 -6.41 -8.87
C SER A 642 25.74 -6.60 -9.87
N ASN A 643 25.49 -6.39 -11.16
CA ASN A 643 26.53 -6.44 -12.19
C ASN A 643 27.51 -5.25 -12.11
N ARG A 644 27.13 -4.14 -11.44
CA ARG A 644 27.87 -2.87 -11.45
C ARG A 644 28.21 -2.33 -10.06
N SER A 645 27.88 -3.05 -8.98
CA SER A 645 28.07 -2.59 -7.60
C SER A 645 28.70 -3.67 -6.73
N ASP A 646 29.47 -3.25 -5.74
CA ASP A 646 30.05 -4.17 -4.75
C ASP A 646 28.93 -4.94 -4.01
N PRO A 647 29.12 -6.23 -3.71
CA PRO A 647 28.15 -7.01 -2.96
C PRO A 647 27.81 -6.37 -1.60
N ILE A 648 26.52 -6.25 -1.30
CA ILE A 648 26.01 -5.67 -0.06
C ILE A 648 25.59 -6.80 0.87
N GLU A 649 26.34 -7.02 1.93
CA GLU A 649 26.04 -8.05 2.94
C GLU A 649 24.95 -7.53 3.89
N GLN A 650 23.79 -8.19 3.88
CA GLN A 650 22.68 -7.92 4.81
C GLN A 650 22.88 -8.68 6.14
N TYR A 651 23.46 -9.88 6.06
CA TYR A 651 23.76 -10.71 7.23
C TYR A 651 25.10 -11.43 7.06
N ALA A 652 26.00 -11.18 8.03
CA ALA A 652 27.28 -11.86 8.19
C ALA A 652 27.10 -13.24 8.83
N GLY A 653 26.87 -14.26 8.00
CA GLY A 653 26.81 -15.65 8.45
C GLY A 653 28.13 -16.17 9.03
N ARG A 654 28.06 -17.20 9.88
CA ARG A 654 29.22 -18.03 10.24
C ARG A 654 29.26 -19.26 9.33
N ASN A 655 30.44 -19.57 8.77
CA ASN A 655 30.64 -20.71 7.88
C ASN A 655 30.03 -22.00 8.44
N GLY A 656 29.26 -22.71 7.60
CA GLY A 656 28.66 -24.01 7.94
C GLY A 656 27.32 -23.95 8.68
N THR A 657 26.64 -22.80 8.76
CA THR A 657 25.31 -22.70 9.36
C THR A 657 24.20 -22.85 8.31
N ASN A 658 23.32 -23.84 8.48
CA ASN A 658 22.11 -23.98 7.66
C ASN A 658 21.09 -22.92 8.08
N ILE A 659 20.85 -21.94 7.21
CA ILE A 659 19.97 -20.81 7.46
C ILE A 659 18.85 -20.75 6.41
N THR A 660 17.71 -20.20 6.83
CA THR A 660 16.61 -19.83 5.93
C THR A 660 16.23 -18.37 6.15
N ALA A 661 15.87 -17.69 5.06
CA ALA A 661 15.30 -16.35 5.13
C ALA A 661 13.81 -16.42 4.82
N MET A 662 12.96 -15.77 5.61
CA MET A 662 11.51 -15.88 5.48
C MET A 662 10.83 -14.52 5.69
N LEU A 663 9.85 -14.20 4.85
CA LEU A 663 8.98 -13.04 5.04
C LEU A 663 7.76 -13.45 5.89
N LEU A 664 7.70 -12.95 7.12
CA LEU A 664 6.60 -13.25 8.04
C LEU A 664 5.34 -12.44 7.70
N ASN A 665 4.18 -12.93 8.15
CA ASN A 665 2.88 -12.25 8.02
C ASN A 665 2.82 -10.86 8.68
N SER A 666 3.76 -10.56 9.58
CA SER A 666 3.91 -9.24 10.19
C SER A 666 4.67 -8.23 9.31
N GLY A 667 5.23 -8.67 8.18
CA GLY A 667 6.15 -7.85 7.36
C GLY A 667 7.61 -7.89 7.85
N ASN A 668 7.91 -8.66 8.89
CA ASN A 668 9.28 -8.87 9.37
C ASN A 668 9.98 -9.92 8.49
N PHE A 669 11.10 -9.55 7.88
CA PHE A 669 11.93 -10.45 7.10
C PHE A 669 13.06 -10.96 7.98
N VAL A 670 13.10 -12.27 8.21
CA VAL A 670 13.95 -12.88 9.23
C VAL A 670 14.87 -13.93 8.65
N VAL A 671 16.12 -13.95 9.12
CA VAL A 671 17.07 -15.06 8.89
C VAL A 671 17.08 -15.93 10.14
N ARG A 672 16.81 -17.23 9.98
CA ARG A 672 16.74 -18.19 11.09
C ARG A 672 17.70 -19.35 10.88
N LYS A 673 18.22 -19.88 11.98
CA LYS A 673 18.96 -21.15 11.97
C LYS A 673 17.97 -22.32 11.87
N MET A 674 18.22 -23.27 10.99
CA MET A 674 17.49 -24.55 11.00
C MET A 674 18.01 -25.45 12.14
N ASN A 675 17.09 -26.03 12.92
CA ASN A 675 17.42 -27.07 13.89
C ASN A 675 17.71 -28.39 13.17
N ILE A 676 18.45 -29.31 13.81
CA ILE A 676 18.83 -30.63 13.24
C ILE A 676 17.61 -31.48 12.86
N ASN A 677 16.45 -31.24 13.49
CA ASN A 677 15.17 -31.90 13.20
C ASN A 677 14.33 -31.17 12.13
N GLY A 678 14.86 -30.16 11.44
CA GLY A 678 14.13 -29.41 10.41
C GLY A 678 13.14 -28.36 10.94
N SER A 679 13.04 -28.17 12.27
CA SER A 679 12.17 -27.15 12.87
C SER A 679 12.80 -25.75 12.84
N ALA A 680 11.96 -24.71 12.81
CA ALA A 680 12.39 -23.32 12.85
C ALA A 680 13.15 -23.02 14.16
N GLY A 681 14.44 -22.74 14.04
CA GLY A 681 15.28 -22.37 15.17
C GLY A 681 15.30 -20.86 15.43
N ARG A 682 16.30 -20.42 16.21
CA ARG A 682 16.45 -19.04 16.66
C ARG A 682 16.61 -18.06 15.48
N ILE A 683 16.00 -16.87 15.61
CA ILE A 683 16.22 -15.71 14.72
C ILE A 683 17.65 -15.19 14.92
N LEU A 684 18.39 -15.11 13.81
CA LEU A 684 19.77 -14.64 13.75
C LEU A 684 19.85 -13.18 13.29
N TRP A 685 18.92 -12.75 12.45
CA TRP A 685 18.79 -11.39 11.93
C TRP A 685 17.34 -11.12 11.56
N GLU A 686 16.88 -9.88 11.75
CA GLU A 686 15.52 -9.46 11.39
C GLU A 686 15.50 -8.03 10.83
N SER A 687 14.66 -7.77 9.83
CA SER A 687 14.52 -6.45 9.21
C SER A 687 13.99 -5.40 10.20
N PHE A 688 13.21 -5.82 11.19
CA PHE A 688 12.65 -4.93 12.22
C PHE A 688 13.70 -4.31 13.14
N ASP A 689 14.93 -4.84 13.18
CA ASP A 689 16.05 -4.20 13.87
C ASP A 689 16.65 -3.01 13.09
N TYR A 690 16.12 -2.73 11.89
CA TYR A 690 16.55 -1.67 10.97
C TYR A 690 15.33 -0.86 10.47
N PRO A 691 14.58 -0.19 11.36
CA PRO A 691 13.42 0.59 10.96
C PRO A 691 13.83 1.79 10.09
N ILE A 692 12.93 2.21 9.20
CA ILE A 692 13.17 3.34 8.27
C ILE A 692 12.21 4.50 8.53
N HIS A 693 11.48 4.98 7.53
CA HIS A 693 10.51 6.08 7.67
C HIS A 693 9.11 5.61 8.11
N THR A 694 8.88 4.29 8.19
CA THR A 694 7.57 3.70 8.50
C THR A 694 7.67 2.76 9.70
N LEU A 695 6.72 2.86 10.63
CA LEU A 695 6.56 1.95 11.76
C LEU A 695 5.36 1.04 11.53
N ILE A 696 5.56 -0.28 11.53
CA ILE A 696 4.48 -1.27 11.45
C ILE A 696 4.41 -2.13 12.72
N PRO A 697 3.25 -2.77 13.02
CA PRO A 697 3.08 -3.55 14.25
C PRO A 697 4.18 -4.59 14.45
N GLY A 698 4.82 -4.55 15.62
CA GLY A 698 5.91 -5.44 16.00
C GLY A 698 7.32 -4.88 15.78
N MET A 699 7.46 -3.74 15.08
CA MET A 699 8.72 -2.99 15.06
C MET A 699 9.02 -2.37 16.43
N LYS A 700 10.31 -2.28 16.76
CA LYS A 700 10.77 -1.71 18.03
C LYS A 700 11.26 -0.30 17.79
N LEU A 701 11.03 0.58 18.76
CA LEU A 701 11.61 1.91 18.85
C LEU A 701 12.36 2.01 20.18
N ASP A 702 13.32 2.93 20.28
CA ASP A 702 14.23 3.14 21.42
C ASP A 702 15.54 2.30 21.36
N VAL A 703 16.37 2.38 22.40
CA VAL A 703 17.68 1.74 22.45
C VAL A 703 17.57 0.25 22.75
N ASN A 704 18.13 -0.57 21.87
CA ASN A 704 18.38 -1.97 22.15
C ASN A 704 19.53 -2.11 23.16
N HIS A 705 19.20 -2.18 24.45
CA HIS A 705 20.18 -2.33 25.53
C HIS A 705 21.06 -3.59 25.44
N ARG A 706 20.72 -4.57 24.59
CA ARG A 706 21.56 -5.77 24.37
C ARG A 706 22.61 -5.59 23.27
N THR A 707 22.33 -4.75 22.28
CA THR A 707 23.23 -4.52 21.13
C THR A 707 23.82 -3.11 21.09
N GLY A 708 23.33 -2.20 21.96
CA GLY A 708 23.68 -0.78 21.98
C GLY A 708 23.12 0.01 20.81
N ARG A 709 22.21 -0.59 20.03
CA ARG A 709 21.69 0.02 18.80
C ARG A 709 20.43 0.83 19.05
N ASN A 710 20.38 2.04 18.51
CA ASN A 710 19.16 2.86 18.56
C ASN A 710 18.21 2.44 17.44
N TRP A 711 16.97 2.10 17.79
CA TRP A 711 15.87 1.91 16.85
C TRP A 711 15.05 3.19 16.76
N TYR A 712 15.33 4.04 15.77
CA TYR A 712 14.60 5.29 15.53
C TYR A 712 14.24 5.40 14.06
N LEU A 713 13.14 6.12 13.78
CA LEU A 713 12.70 6.36 12.42
C LEU A 713 13.55 7.47 11.78
N THR A 714 13.81 7.33 10.49
CA THR A 714 14.58 8.31 9.70
C THR A 714 13.77 8.75 8.49
N SER A 715 13.69 10.06 8.23
CA SER A 715 12.89 10.65 7.15
C SER A 715 13.23 10.07 5.78
N SER A 716 12.25 9.96 4.87
CA SER A 716 12.39 9.31 3.55
C SER A 716 13.07 10.17 2.48
N PHE A 717 13.36 11.44 2.73
CA PHE A 717 13.92 12.37 1.74
C PHE A 717 15.09 13.19 2.28
N GLY A 718 16.22 13.13 1.55
CA GLY A 718 17.30 14.11 1.46
C GLY A 718 18.09 14.45 2.74
N GLU A 719 19.41 14.30 2.68
CA GLU A 719 20.41 14.67 3.72
C GLU A 719 20.45 16.16 4.14
N ASN A 720 19.47 16.99 3.79
CA ASN A 720 19.50 18.44 4.08
C ASN A 720 18.24 18.94 4.82
N ASN A 721 17.82 18.26 5.89
CA ASN A 721 16.83 18.82 6.82
C ASN A 721 17.50 19.22 8.16
N PRO A 722 17.56 20.52 8.52
CA PRO A 722 18.15 21.00 9.78
C PRO A 722 17.42 20.49 11.04
N LEU A 723 16.28 19.83 10.92
CA LEU A 723 15.62 19.13 12.04
C LEU A 723 16.37 17.89 12.53
N GLN A 724 17.33 17.33 11.78
CA GLN A 724 18.09 16.15 12.21
C GLN A 724 19.10 16.45 13.32
N GLU A 725 19.58 17.69 13.46
CA GLU A 725 20.55 18.07 14.50
C GLU A 725 19.88 18.37 15.86
N LEU A 726 18.56 18.56 15.85
CA LEU A 726 17.74 18.76 17.05
C LEU A 726 17.17 17.45 17.63
N LEU A 727 17.22 16.36 16.87
CA LEU A 727 16.77 15.02 17.27
C LEU A 727 17.93 14.02 17.47
N ARG A 728 19.18 14.44 17.26
CA ARG A 728 20.39 13.68 17.60
C ARG A 728 20.88 14.08 18.98
#